data_AF-S3VYR4-F1
#
_entry.id   AF-S3VYR4-F1
#
_cell.length_a   1.000
_cell.length_b   1.000
_cell.length_c   1.000
_cell.angle_alpha   90.00
_cell.angle_beta   90.00
_cell.angle_gamma   90.00
#
_symmetry.space_group_name_H-M   'P 1'
#
loop_
_entity.id
_entity.type
_entity.pdbx_description
1 polymer ?
#
loop_
_entity_poly.entity_id
_entity_poly.type
_entity_poly.pdbx_seq_one_letter_code
_entity_poly.pdbx_strand_id
1 'polypeptide(L)'
;MNSIFLNFYAFGSILAAFFCLYVTFFFLTIKDGSKAAFHLGLCCLSSFFHHIGYIWGFISYDESTIFHRWIVVAGPLISFTQLVAFFIYFPAPRTRGLKIGLSFYALLHLGVLAVTVWYVTISLGATRTFVAGSHYWDFETHGFYKYFSIIILFYDVSYLVIALWKAVVEKGKERRSVIYILLAYIVITVLPGILNAMSRDGSVSRATYQQSFDAGMVIGMFLILIVYVNATKERTTILSRIVGISLATFAVCYLLAGYSILEGYEEAYDESKNKDTVLTVMNNRSPQGLAYVLSFDPDSGKFEIEKGSKDPRFNSEDNLETKFFRIRNQLINVGSGSSSERSTRIDSILKSAPGEFSAYAEGLRAFLRSKPGSSDSDIATYFRSTNEKLNIIRSKFSHLSDRRDSQAIRKLFSSETIGVSETLAIVRNKASAAIQEGKSEAEISKIVFSFLSPIHEEGKRVYRGTRLFKPGDPTPQFYLAYYFSNPRNGKIYEVGYDYRDYRVFQNKPAMVLVISLVGMVLVVVVGFQFFFRNALVLPMDEIVTGLREVNSGNLNYRLVPRVEDEIGFMARSFNRMARSIQAGRKRLEQYADELEEKVKERTSELEQTLGEVRELKQQQDGDYFLTSLLIKPLGSNKAVSENVRVDFFVEQKKKFTFRRFEDEIGGDLNISNHIRLRDRSYTIFLNADAMGKSMQGAGGALVLGAVCESIIERTRMAASMRELSPERWLKNAFTELHKVFESFDGSMLVSTVLGLIDDESGVLYYINAEHPWTVLYRDGIASFIEDDLMFRKLGTTGLDGRIYVKTFQLEPGDVIIAGSDGRDDILIGTEQDGSRIINDDELLFLRKVEQGKGELKSIYLAITSHGMLTDDLSMIRLSFKEADQNVKDNEKAQRERVLEFLRQAKERANNKDIKEALSFLEEADMIDSRIPEVKKNFVRLFIKMKNYPKAVLYAEDYLNLKPVDKEILYVASFAARKAGDLGKAQDFGERLYLREPEHLKNLINLAQTYVALKNYQRALKMTVAALILDPENEIILKIRDVLNGLSGKHKVEDREN
;
A
#
# COMPACT_ATOMS: atom_id res chain seq x y z
N MET A 1 7.72 30.62 37.83
CA MET A 1 6.30 30.33 37.52
C MET A 1 6.05 29.51 36.26
N ASN A 2 7.01 29.28 35.34
CA ASN A 2 6.86 28.24 34.31
C ASN A 2 7.73 27.02 34.68
N SER A 3 7.09 25.97 35.19
CA SER A 3 7.68 24.65 35.49
C SER A 3 7.47 23.63 34.37
N ILE A 4 6.73 24.00 33.31
CA ILE A 4 6.36 23.11 32.21
C ILE A 4 7.26 23.40 30.99
N PHE A 5 8.02 22.39 30.59
CA PHE A 5 8.92 22.38 29.45
C PHE A 5 8.71 21.11 28.63
N LEU A 6 8.00 21.26 27.51
CA LEU A 6 7.84 20.19 26.54
C LEU A 6 9.16 19.91 25.83
N ASN A 7 9.39 18.64 25.54
CA ASN A 7 10.55 18.15 24.84
C ASN A 7 10.12 17.07 23.86
N PHE A 8 11.08 16.50 23.14
CA PHE A 8 10.83 15.41 22.20
C PHE A 8 10.11 14.20 22.82
N TYR A 9 10.52 13.75 24.01
CA TYR A 9 9.91 12.61 24.71
C TYR A 9 8.46 12.86 25.12
N ALA A 10 8.18 14.05 25.69
CA ALA A 10 6.82 14.44 26.07
C ALA A 10 5.91 14.52 24.84
N PHE A 11 6.41 15.05 23.72
CA PHE A 11 5.69 15.13 22.47
C PHE A 11 5.28 13.74 21.92
N GLY A 12 6.23 12.80 21.82
CA GLY A 12 5.94 11.43 21.37
C GLY A 12 4.90 10.72 22.24
N SER A 13 5.02 10.89 23.57
CA SER A 13 4.07 10.33 24.52
C SER A 13 2.68 10.98 24.46
N ILE A 14 2.57 12.31 24.24
CA ILE A 14 1.29 13.01 24.02
C ILE A 14 0.58 12.45 22.78
N LEU A 15 1.32 12.25 21.70
CA LEU A 15 0.79 11.71 20.46
C LEU A 15 0.27 10.28 20.64
N ALA A 16 1.08 9.41 21.25
CA ALA A 16 0.67 8.03 21.53
C ALA A 16 -0.52 7.98 22.51
N ALA A 17 -0.57 8.89 23.50
CA ALA A 17 -1.70 9.02 24.42
C ALA A 17 -2.99 9.41 23.68
N PHE A 18 -2.98 10.44 22.83
CA PHE A 18 -4.17 10.83 22.06
C PHE A 18 -4.66 9.70 21.16
N PHE A 19 -3.75 8.97 20.52
CA PHE A 19 -4.12 7.83 19.69
C PHE A 19 -4.72 6.69 20.53
N CYS A 20 -4.09 6.32 21.65
CA CYS A 20 -4.63 5.30 22.57
C CYS A 20 -5.99 5.69 23.13
N LEU A 21 -6.20 6.98 23.44
CA LEU A 21 -7.48 7.50 23.92
C LEU A 21 -8.57 7.35 22.86
N TYR A 22 -8.28 7.73 21.61
CA TYR A 22 -9.21 7.53 20.50
C TYR A 22 -9.58 6.05 20.31
N VAL A 23 -8.58 5.15 20.28
CA VAL A 23 -8.80 3.71 20.11
C VAL A 23 -9.59 3.12 21.29
N THR A 24 -9.35 3.63 22.50
CA THR A 24 -10.14 3.29 23.69
C THR A 24 -11.62 3.64 23.49
N PHE A 25 -11.91 4.88 23.10
CA PHE A 25 -13.28 5.30 22.82
C PHE A 25 -13.89 4.48 21.70
N PHE A 26 -13.13 4.20 20.63
CA PHE A 26 -13.60 3.37 19.53
C PHE A 26 -14.12 2.01 20.02
N PHE A 27 -13.32 1.26 20.79
CA PHE A 27 -13.71 -0.08 21.24
C PHE A 27 -14.79 -0.08 22.31
N LEU A 28 -14.76 0.88 23.24
CA LEU A 28 -15.74 0.96 24.34
C LEU A 28 -17.11 1.50 23.91
N THR A 29 -17.20 2.15 22.73
CA THR A 29 -18.47 2.69 22.20
C THR A 29 -19.12 1.82 21.14
N ILE A 30 -18.56 0.63 20.84
CA ILE A 30 -19.18 -0.33 19.93
C ILE A 30 -20.52 -0.78 20.50
N LYS A 31 -21.61 -0.54 19.77
CA LYS A 31 -22.95 -0.98 20.13
C LYS A 31 -23.01 -2.51 20.07
N ASP A 32 -23.48 -3.14 21.16
CA ASP A 32 -23.48 -4.60 21.35
C ASP A 32 -22.09 -5.25 21.23
N GLY A 33 -21.04 -4.51 21.62
CA GLY A 33 -19.65 -4.96 21.56
C GLY A 33 -19.37 -6.21 22.38
N SER A 34 -18.55 -7.12 21.85
CA SER A 34 -18.14 -8.34 22.55
C SER A 34 -17.26 -8.03 23.76
N LYS A 35 -17.12 -9.03 24.65
CA LYS A 35 -16.15 -8.97 25.75
C LYS A 35 -14.71 -8.81 25.24
N ALA A 36 -14.40 -9.29 24.03
CA ALA A 36 -13.10 -9.09 23.41
C ALA A 36 -12.87 -7.60 23.10
N ALA A 37 -13.82 -6.91 22.45
CA ALA A 37 -13.75 -5.45 22.25
C ALA A 37 -13.57 -4.70 23.57
N PHE A 38 -14.32 -5.07 24.61
CA PHE A 38 -14.23 -4.44 25.92
C PHE A 38 -12.82 -4.55 26.53
N HIS A 39 -12.23 -5.75 26.57
CA HIS A 39 -10.88 -5.95 27.08
C HIS A 39 -9.82 -5.28 26.22
N LEU A 40 -10.03 -5.19 24.91
CA LEU A 40 -9.16 -4.46 24.00
C LEU A 40 -9.20 -2.95 24.29
N GLY A 41 -10.39 -2.40 24.52
CA GLY A 41 -10.57 -1.01 24.97
C GLY A 41 -9.89 -0.72 26.31
N LEU A 42 -10.01 -1.63 27.29
CA LEU A 42 -9.30 -1.50 28.57
C LEU A 42 -7.77 -1.61 28.43
N CYS A 43 -7.28 -2.45 27.51
CA CYS A 43 -5.86 -2.52 27.19
C CYS A 43 -5.35 -1.17 26.65
N CYS A 44 -6.09 -0.57 25.72
CA CYS A 44 -5.77 0.76 25.16
C CYS A 44 -5.84 1.86 26.23
N LEU A 45 -6.81 1.77 27.15
CA LEU A 45 -6.95 2.73 28.25
C LEU A 45 -5.77 2.65 29.21
N SER A 46 -5.31 1.44 29.53
CA SER A 46 -4.09 1.23 30.31
C SER A 46 -2.87 1.83 29.63
N SER A 47 -2.72 1.61 28.31
CA SER A 47 -1.65 2.22 27.52
C SER A 47 -1.73 3.75 27.49
N PHE A 48 -2.94 4.33 27.45
CA PHE A 48 -3.13 5.78 27.58
C PHE A 48 -2.57 6.30 28.91
N PHE A 49 -2.93 5.70 30.05
CA PHE A 49 -2.41 6.13 31.34
C PHE A 49 -0.89 5.91 31.47
N HIS A 50 -0.37 4.86 30.86
CA HIS A 50 1.08 4.63 30.79
C HIS A 50 1.81 5.79 30.09
N HIS A 51 1.29 6.25 28.94
CA HIS A 51 1.84 7.41 28.26
C HIS A 51 1.63 8.72 29.05
N ILE A 52 0.51 8.89 29.75
CA ILE A 52 0.30 10.02 30.68
C ILE A 52 1.38 10.05 31.77
N GLY A 53 1.77 8.88 32.29
CA GLY A 53 2.92 8.74 33.16
C GLY A 53 4.19 9.30 32.52
N TYR A 54 4.55 8.85 31.32
CA TYR A 54 5.72 9.39 30.64
C TYR A 54 5.65 10.90 30.35
N ILE A 55 4.48 11.42 29.98
CA ILE A 55 4.27 12.88 29.81
C ILE A 55 4.60 13.61 31.10
N TRP A 56 4.07 13.16 32.24
CA TRP A 56 4.38 13.73 33.55
C TRP A 56 5.88 13.66 33.88
N GLY A 57 6.52 12.54 33.55
CA GLY A 57 7.96 12.34 33.77
C GLY A 57 8.87 13.26 32.95
N PHE A 58 8.42 13.73 31.79
CA PHE A 58 9.24 14.48 30.83
C PHE A 58 8.92 15.98 30.75
N ILE A 59 7.81 16.42 31.33
CA ILE A 59 7.31 17.80 31.22
C ILE A 59 8.06 18.79 32.13
N SER A 60 8.72 18.30 33.17
CA SER A 60 9.56 19.12 34.05
C SER A 60 10.79 18.34 34.46
N TYR A 61 11.84 19.06 34.83
CA TYR A 61 13.01 18.50 35.53
C TYR A 61 12.91 18.70 37.05
N ASP A 62 11.75 19.13 37.55
CA ASP A 62 11.43 19.16 38.97
C ASP A 62 11.34 17.74 39.52
N GLU A 63 11.79 17.56 40.76
CA GLU A 63 11.83 16.27 41.45
C GLU A 63 10.45 15.58 41.54
N SER A 64 9.37 16.36 41.65
CA SER A 64 7.99 15.83 41.75
C SER A 64 7.56 14.97 40.55
N THR A 65 8.25 15.07 39.42
CA THR A 65 8.00 14.25 38.24
C THR A 65 8.43 12.79 38.41
N ILE A 66 9.28 12.47 39.40
CA ILE A 66 9.76 11.10 39.68
C ILE A 66 8.62 10.11 39.93
N PHE A 67 7.50 10.57 40.50
CA PHE A 67 6.33 9.75 40.83
C PHE A 67 5.59 9.23 39.60
N HIS A 68 5.93 9.69 38.38
CA HIS A 68 5.44 9.05 37.16
C HIS A 68 5.76 7.54 37.11
N ARG A 69 6.87 7.12 37.75
CA ARG A 69 7.28 5.72 37.81
C ARG A 69 6.23 4.81 38.46
N TRP A 70 5.42 5.32 39.39
CA TRP A 70 4.34 4.55 40.01
C TRP A 70 3.28 4.12 39.00
N ILE A 71 3.05 4.94 37.95
CA ILE A 71 2.12 4.65 36.86
C ILE A 71 2.81 3.78 35.80
N VAL A 72 4.02 4.15 35.40
CA VAL A 72 4.75 3.50 34.29
C VAL A 72 5.14 2.06 34.61
N VAL A 73 5.40 1.72 35.87
CA VAL A 73 5.71 0.33 36.30
C VAL A 73 4.47 -0.56 36.26
N ALA A 74 3.30 -0.05 36.63
CA ALA A 74 2.05 -0.82 36.65
C ALA A 74 1.43 -0.98 35.25
N GLY A 75 1.49 0.06 34.42
CA GLY A 75 0.80 0.14 33.12
C GLY A 75 0.99 -1.07 32.20
N PRO A 76 2.24 -1.51 31.90
CA PRO A 76 2.47 -2.65 31.01
C PRO A 76 1.89 -3.96 31.55
N LEU A 77 1.98 -4.18 32.87
CA LEU A 77 1.41 -5.38 33.51
C LEU A 77 -0.12 -5.39 33.40
N ILE A 78 -0.77 -4.24 33.58
CA ILE A 78 -2.22 -4.11 33.38
C ILE A 78 -2.57 -4.40 31.92
N SER A 79 -1.86 -3.79 30.96
CA SER A 79 -2.10 -3.99 29.53
C SER A 79 -1.96 -5.47 29.14
N PHE A 80 -0.87 -6.15 29.54
CA PHE A 80 -0.69 -7.58 29.27
C PHE A 80 -1.75 -8.46 29.91
N THR A 81 -2.21 -8.10 31.11
CA THR A 81 -3.33 -8.79 31.77
C THR A 81 -4.62 -8.64 30.95
N GLN A 82 -4.90 -7.47 30.37
CA GLN A 82 -6.04 -7.30 29.48
C GLN A 82 -5.89 -8.07 28.15
N LEU A 83 -4.66 -8.22 27.62
CA LEU A 83 -4.41 -9.05 26.45
C LEU A 83 -4.71 -10.53 26.69
N VAL A 84 -4.38 -11.05 27.87
CA VAL A 84 -4.76 -12.40 28.28
C VAL A 84 -6.28 -12.57 28.19
N ALA A 85 -7.05 -11.65 28.77
CA ALA A 85 -8.51 -11.70 28.68
C ALA A 85 -9.02 -11.55 27.24
N PHE A 86 -8.43 -10.65 26.45
CA PHE A 86 -8.77 -10.48 25.04
C PHE A 86 -8.65 -11.80 24.27
N PHE A 87 -7.50 -12.49 24.34
CA PHE A 87 -7.30 -13.76 23.62
C PHE A 87 -8.12 -14.93 24.19
N ILE A 88 -8.54 -14.87 25.46
CA ILE A 88 -9.52 -15.84 26.01
C ILE A 88 -10.88 -15.71 25.31
N TYR A 89 -11.34 -14.48 25.08
CA TYR A 89 -12.65 -14.21 24.50
C TYR A 89 -12.66 -14.17 22.96
N PHE A 90 -11.56 -13.78 22.32
CA PHE A 90 -11.44 -13.66 20.87
C PHE A 90 -11.01 -14.99 20.22
N PRO A 91 -11.49 -15.34 19.01
CA PRO A 91 -12.62 -14.77 18.29
C PRO A 91 -13.97 -15.11 18.94
N ALA A 92 -14.06 -16.28 19.57
CA ALA A 92 -15.16 -16.69 20.43
C ALA A 92 -14.61 -17.44 21.67
N PRO A 93 -15.27 -17.32 22.84
CA PRO A 93 -14.86 -18.03 24.04
C PRO A 93 -15.11 -19.54 23.89
N ARG A 94 -14.14 -20.36 24.28
CA ARG A 94 -14.33 -21.81 24.37
C ARG A 94 -14.80 -22.20 25.77
N THR A 95 -15.83 -23.04 25.84
CA THR A 95 -16.40 -23.55 27.11
C THR A 95 -15.40 -24.38 27.92
N ARG A 96 -14.56 -25.18 27.25
CA ARG A 96 -13.50 -25.98 27.89
C ARG A 96 -12.29 -25.09 28.20
N GLY A 97 -11.98 -24.91 29.49
CA GLY A 97 -10.83 -24.12 29.96
C GLY A 97 -11.13 -22.65 30.29
N LEU A 98 -12.34 -22.13 30.03
CA LEU A 98 -12.70 -20.73 30.33
C LEU A 98 -12.53 -20.37 31.81
N LYS A 99 -12.97 -21.25 32.72
CA LYS A 99 -12.84 -21.04 34.17
C LYS A 99 -11.37 -20.93 34.59
N ILE A 100 -10.51 -21.79 34.04
CA ILE A 100 -9.07 -21.79 34.32
C ILE A 100 -8.44 -20.49 33.80
N GLY A 101 -8.78 -20.08 32.57
CA GLY A 101 -8.32 -18.82 31.99
C GLY A 101 -8.75 -17.60 32.79
N LEU A 102 -9.99 -17.56 33.29
CA LEU A 102 -10.50 -16.48 34.13
C LEU A 102 -9.85 -16.45 35.53
N SER A 103 -9.61 -17.61 36.15
CA SER A 103 -8.85 -17.69 37.40
C SER A 103 -7.41 -17.19 37.21
N PHE A 104 -6.78 -17.55 36.09
CA PHE A 104 -5.44 -17.06 35.75
C PHE A 104 -5.43 -15.54 35.52
N TYR A 105 -6.41 -15.01 34.80
CA TYR A 105 -6.60 -13.56 34.65
C TYR A 105 -6.75 -12.82 35.99
N ALA A 106 -7.54 -13.36 36.93
CA ALA A 106 -7.69 -12.79 38.27
C ALA A 106 -6.37 -12.83 39.07
N LEU A 107 -5.61 -13.91 38.96
CA LEU A 107 -4.30 -14.04 39.58
C LEU A 107 -3.30 -13.01 39.05
N LEU A 108 -3.30 -12.74 37.74
CA LEU A 108 -2.45 -11.72 37.14
C LEU A 108 -2.77 -10.31 37.68
N HIS A 109 -4.04 -9.98 37.91
CA HIS A 109 -4.41 -8.70 38.54
C HIS A 109 -3.92 -8.57 39.98
N LEU A 110 -4.01 -9.64 40.78
CA LEU A 110 -3.42 -9.67 42.12
C LEU A 110 -1.90 -9.49 42.07
N GLY A 111 -1.25 -10.09 41.08
CA GLY A 111 0.18 -9.90 40.83
C GLY A 111 0.53 -8.45 40.47
N VAL A 112 -0.27 -7.77 39.66
CA VAL A 112 -0.09 -6.33 39.37
C VAL A 112 -0.13 -5.54 40.67
N LEU A 113 -1.17 -5.73 41.48
CA LEU A 113 -1.33 -5.03 42.76
C LEU A 113 -0.13 -5.26 43.69
N ALA A 114 0.31 -6.51 43.84
CA ALA A 114 1.45 -6.87 44.67
C ALA A 114 2.75 -6.20 44.21
N VAL A 115 3.03 -6.21 42.90
CA VAL A 115 4.23 -5.57 42.32
C VAL A 115 4.18 -4.06 42.47
N THR A 116 3.02 -3.43 42.27
CA THR A 116 2.85 -1.98 42.44
C THR A 116 3.07 -1.57 43.89
N VAL A 117 2.47 -2.28 44.85
CA VAL A 117 2.68 -2.01 46.30
C VAL A 117 4.15 -2.21 46.68
N TRP A 118 4.78 -3.27 46.19
CA TRP A 118 6.20 -3.52 46.43
C TRP A 118 7.08 -2.39 45.87
N TYR A 119 6.82 -1.92 44.65
CA TYR A 119 7.59 -0.83 44.06
C TYR A 119 7.40 0.50 44.80
N VAL A 120 6.16 0.87 45.13
CA VAL A 120 5.86 2.11 45.85
C VAL A 120 6.58 2.13 47.19
N THR A 121 6.49 1.04 47.96
CA THR A 121 7.11 0.96 49.29
C THR A 121 8.63 1.11 49.26
N ILE A 122 9.33 0.44 48.34
CA ILE A 122 10.79 0.60 48.21
C ILE A 122 11.21 1.96 47.64
N SER A 123 10.37 2.57 46.80
CA SER A 123 10.71 3.83 46.10
C SER A 123 10.73 5.04 47.04
N LEU A 124 9.90 5.05 48.09
CA LEU A 124 9.78 6.18 49.01
C LEU A 124 11.09 6.53 49.74
N GLY A 125 11.93 5.54 50.02
CA GLY A 125 13.23 5.71 50.68
C GLY A 125 14.45 5.63 49.76
N ALA A 126 14.26 5.50 48.44
CA ALA A 126 15.35 5.29 47.50
C ALA A 126 16.09 6.60 47.15
N THR A 127 17.37 6.48 46.79
CA THR A 127 18.13 7.61 46.22
C THR A 127 17.51 7.98 44.87
N ARG A 128 17.38 9.28 44.61
CA ARG A 128 16.79 9.82 43.39
C ARG A 128 17.92 10.17 42.43
N THR A 129 17.78 9.78 41.17
CA THR A 129 18.75 10.10 40.12
C THR A 129 18.06 10.83 38.98
N PHE A 130 18.71 11.87 38.46
CA PHE A 130 18.23 12.56 37.27
C PHE A 130 19.03 12.10 36.06
N VAL A 131 18.34 11.50 35.09
CA VAL A 131 18.95 11.02 33.86
C VAL A 131 19.02 12.17 32.86
N ALA A 132 20.07 12.97 32.94
CA ALA A 132 20.18 14.26 32.23
C ALA A 132 19.99 14.15 30.70
N GLY A 133 20.53 13.12 30.04
CA GLY A 133 20.35 12.89 28.60
C GLY A 133 18.95 12.41 28.18
N SER A 134 18.09 12.08 29.14
CA SER A 134 16.71 11.64 28.90
C SER A 134 15.67 12.49 29.62
N HIS A 135 16.11 13.47 30.41
CA HIS A 135 15.31 14.53 31.01
C HIS A 135 14.19 14.02 31.95
N TYR A 136 14.49 13.01 32.77
CA TYR A 136 13.53 12.49 33.75
C TYR A 136 14.23 12.03 35.03
N TRP A 137 13.45 11.95 36.10
CA TRP A 137 13.87 11.43 37.40
C TRP A 137 13.55 9.94 37.56
N ASP A 138 14.47 9.19 38.16
CA ASP A 138 14.27 7.78 38.50
C ASP A 138 14.65 7.47 39.96
N PHE A 139 14.11 6.37 40.48
CA PHE A 139 14.48 5.80 41.77
C PHE A 139 15.58 4.75 41.60
N GLU A 140 16.68 4.87 42.33
CA GLU A 140 17.76 3.88 42.34
C GLU A 140 17.34 2.60 43.08
N THR A 141 16.59 1.75 42.38
CA THR A 141 15.99 0.52 42.89
C THR A 141 16.46 -0.71 42.09
N HIS A 142 17.78 -0.84 41.94
CA HIS A 142 18.43 -1.87 41.12
C HIS A 142 17.93 -3.30 41.39
N GLY A 143 17.79 -3.67 42.67
CA GLY A 143 17.30 -4.99 43.08
C GLY A 143 15.88 -5.28 42.58
N PHE A 144 14.97 -4.29 42.63
CA PHE A 144 13.61 -4.43 42.12
C PHE A 144 13.59 -4.63 40.63
N TYR A 145 14.33 -3.81 39.88
CA TYR A 145 14.30 -3.88 38.42
C TYR A 145 14.79 -5.23 37.87
N LYS A 146 15.70 -5.93 38.58
CA LYS A 146 16.11 -7.31 38.24
C LYS A 146 14.94 -8.28 38.28
N TYR A 147 14.15 -8.28 39.35
CA TYR A 147 12.97 -9.14 39.47
C TYR A 147 11.84 -8.68 38.56
N PHE A 148 11.63 -7.38 38.45
CA PHE A 148 10.61 -6.79 37.58
C PHE A 148 10.82 -7.19 36.11
N SER A 149 12.07 -7.25 35.62
CA SER A 149 12.38 -7.76 34.27
C SER A 149 11.93 -9.20 34.04
N ILE A 150 11.99 -10.06 35.06
CA ILE A 150 11.52 -11.45 34.97
C ILE A 150 9.98 -11.48 35.04
N ILE A 151 9.38 -10.67 35.91
CA ILE A 151 7.93 -10.56 36.07
C ILE A 151 7.28 -10.04 34.79
N ILE A 152 7.79 -8.96 34.20
CA ILE A 152 7.24 -8.41 32.96
C ILE A 152 7.36 -9.40 31.80
N LEU A 153 8.46 -10.15 31.72
CA LEU A 153 8.63 -11.22 30.74
C LEU A 153 7.63 -12.35 30.97
N PHE A 154 7.35 -12.72 32.21
CA PHE A 154 6.31 -13.71 32.54
C PHE A 154 4.92 -13.25 32.06
N TYR A 155 4.56 -11.98 32.25
CA TYR A 155 3.28 -11.44 31.75
C TYR A 155 3.24 -11.40 30.23
N ASP A 156 4.34 -11.02 29.57
CA ASP A 156 4.45 -11.00 28.11
C ASP A 156 4.29 -12.41 27.51
N VAL A 157 5.04 -13.39 28.03
CA VAL A 157 4.92 -14.80 27.64
C VAL A 157 3.52 -15.35 27.90
N SER A 158 2.85 -14.91 28.98
CA SER A 158 1.52 -15.40 29.35
C SER A 158 0.47 -15.15 28.27
N TYR A 159 0.38 -13.93 27.72
CA TYR A 159 -0.59 -13.67 26.64
C TYR A 159 -0.11 -14.28 25.32
N LEU A 160 1.20 -14.33 25.05
CA LEU A 160 1.75 -14.94 23.84
C LEU A 160 1.41 -16.44 23.77
N VAL A 161 1.54 -17.18 24.88
CA VAL A 161 1.19 -18.60 24.95
C VAL A 161 -0.30 -18.81 24.66
N ILE A 162 -1.18 -17.99 25.25
CA ILE A 162 -2.62 -18.07 25.03
C ILE A 162 -2.97 -17.71 23.58
N ALA A 163 -2.33 -16.69 23.02
CA ALA A 163 -2.53 -16.26 21.63
C ALA A 163 -2.02 -17.31 20.63
N LEU A 164 -0.86 -17.91 20.86
CA LEU A 164 -0.31 -18.99 20.04
C LEU A 164 -1.19 -20.23 20.11
N TRP A 165 -1.63 -20.61 21.31
CA TRP A 165 -2.59 -21.70 21.50
C TRP A 165 -3.88 -21.44 20.70
N LYS A 166 -4.42 -20.22 20.78
CA LYS A 166 -5.58 -19.80 19.99
C LYS A 166 -5.31 -19.85 18.48
N ALA A 167 -4.15 -19.40 18.02
CA ALA A 167 -3.75 -19.46 16.61
C ALA A 167 -3.59 -20.90 16.08
N VAL A 168 -3.30 -21.88 16.94
CA VAL A 168 -3.23 -23.31 16.59
C VAL A 168 -4.63 -23.94 16.56
N VAL A 169 -5.50 -23.55 17.51
CA VAL A 169 -6.82 -24.16 17.69
C VAL A 169 -7.87 -23.65 16.70
N GLU A 170 -7.87 -22.36 16.38
CA GLU A 170 -8.84 -21.78 15.45
C GLU A 170 -8.54 -22.16 13.99
N LYS A 171 -9.56 -22.14 13.12
CA LYS A 171 -9.45 -22.52 11.69
C LYS A 171 -9.98 -21.41 10.77
N GLY A 172 -9.62 -21.47 9.49
CA GLY A 172 -10.16 -20.57 8.45
C GLY A 172 -9.81 -19.09 8.67
N LYS A 173 -10.80 -18.21 8.48
CA LYS A 173 -10.65 -16.74 8.57
C LYS A 173 -10.29 -16.27 9.98
N GLU A 174 -10.90 -16.87 11.00
CA GLU A 174 -10.68 -16.54 12.40
C GLU A 174 -9.23 -16.79 12.84
N ARG A 175 -8.64 -17.91 12.41
CA ARG A 175 -7.22 -18.21 12.64
C ARG A 175 -6.30 -17.10 12.13
N ARG A 176 -6.55 -16.63 10.90
CA ARG A 176 -5.77 -15.56 10.27
C ARG A 176 -5.89 -14.26 11.08
N SER A 177 -7.09 -13.92 11.55
CA SER A 177 -7.32 -12.74 12.38
C SER A 177 -6.56 -12.81 13.72
N VAL A 178 -6.57 -13.96 14.40
CA VAL A 178 -5.78 -14.16 15.63
C VAL A 178 -4.29 -13.97 15.36
N ILE A 179 -3.76 -14.57 14.29
CA ILE A 179 -2.34 -14.46 13.92
C ILE A 179 -1.96 -13.01 13.60
N TYR A 180 -2.78 -12.29 12.83
CA TYR A 180 -2.49 -10.90 12.48
C TYR A 180 -2.54 -9.95 13.68
N ILE A 181 -3.50 -10.13 14.60
CA ILE A 181 -3.55 -9.36 15.85
C ILE A 181 -2.34 -9.70 16.72
N LEU A 182 -1.94 -10.96 16.81
CA LEU A 182 -0.73 -11.38 17.52
C LEU A 182 0.54 -10.72 16.94
N LEU A 183 0.70 -10.73 15.61
CA LEU A 183 1.82 -10.07 14.95
C LEU A 183 1.85 -8.56 15.22
N ALA A 184 0.68 -7.90 15.23
CA ALA A 184 0.58 -6.48 15.57
C ALA A 184 0.98 -6.21 17.03
N TYR A 185 0.65 -7.10 17.97
CA TYR A 185 1.11 -6.96 19.36
C TYR A 185 2.61 -7.19 19.54
N ILE A 186 3.22 -8.07 18.75
CA ILE A 186 4.69 -8.25 18.75
C ILE A 186 5.40 -6.94 18.41
N VAL A 187 4.83 -6.12 17.52
CA VAL A 187 5.35 -4.77 17.19
C VAL A 187 5.28 -3.82 18.40
N ILE A 188 4.23 -3.92 19.21
CA ILE A 188 4.03 -3.06 20.40
C ILE A 188 4.93 -3.49 21.56
N THR A 189 5.24 -4.77 21.67
CA THR A 189 5.77 -5.37 22.91
C THR A 189 7.22 -5.84 22.75
N VAL A 190 7.49 -6.76 21.83
CA VAL A 190 8.79 -7.44 21.70
C VAL A 190 9.87 -6.48 21.22
N LEU A 191 9.61 -5.73 20.14
CA LEU A 191 10.60 -4.81 19.56
C LEU A 191 10.96 -3.69 20.56
N PRO A 192 10.01 -2.95 21.16
CA PRO A 192 10.34 -2.00 22.22
C PRO A 192 10.92 -2.66 23.47
N GLY A 193 10.54 -3.90 23.81
CA GLY A 193 11.10 -4.65 24.92
C GLY A 193 12.60 -4.91 24.77
N ILE A 194 13.04 -5.34 23.58
CA ILE A 194 14.46 -5.50 23.23
C ILE A 194 15.18 -4.16 23.32
N LEU A 195 14.62 -3.10 22.72
CA LEU A 195 15.23 -1.77 22.73
C LEU A 195 15.28 -1.17 24.15
N ASN A 196 14.32 -1.48 25.03
CA ASN A 196 14.35 -1.07 26.42
C ASN A 196 15.52 -1.75 27.16
N ALA A 197 15.73 -3.04 26.92
CA ALA A 197 16.84 -3.79 27.50
C ALA A 197 18.20 -3.23 27.02
N MET A 198 18.33 -2.99 25.72
CA MET A 198 19.52 -2.35 25.12
C MET A 198 19.69 -0.89 25.55
N SER A 199 18.60 -0.20 25.89
CA SER A 199 18.68 1.17 26.42
C SER A 199 19.19 1.19 27.85
N ARG A 200 18.76 0.24 28.69
CA ARG A 200 19.22 0.11 30.08
C ARG A 200 20.69 -0.24 30.18
N ASP A 201 21.21 -1.00 29.23
CA ASP A 201 22.63 -1.39 29.23
C ASP A 201 23.53 -0.37 28.51
N GLY A 202 22.94 0.72 27.98
CA GLY A 202 23.62 1.83 27.31
C GLY A 202 23.93 1.61 25.84
N SER A 203 23.61 0.44 25.27
CA SER A 203 23.90 0.11 23.86
C SER A 203 23.03 0.90 22.86
N VAL A 204 21.84 1.33 23.28
CA VAL A 204 20.90 2.14 22.49
C VAL A 204 20.51 3.38 23.28
N SER A 205 20.37 4.53 22.61
CA SER A 205 19.91 5.74 23.28
C SER A 205 18.49 5.57 23.85
N ARG A 206 18.19 6.24 24.97
CA ARG A 206 16.83 6.22 25.53
C ARG A 206 15.80 6.84 24.57
N ALA A 207 16.22 7.85 23.81
CA ALA A 207 15.40 8.47 22.75
C ALA A 207 14.95 7.43 21.72
N THR A 208 15.89 6.63 21.21
CA THR A 208 15.60 5.58 20.22
C THR A 208 14.61 4.54 20.76
N TYR A 209 14.77 4.11 22.02
CA TYR A 209 13.81 3.22 22.66
C TYR A 209 12.41 3.86 22.74
N GLN A 210 12.31 5.07 23.29
CA GLN A 210 11.01 5.72 23.51
C GLN A 210 10.31 5.98 22.18
N GLN A 211 11.05 6.40 21.15
CA GLN A 211 10.53 6.58 19.80
C GLN A 211 10.00 5.30 19.19
N SER A 212 10.77 4.22 19.31
CA SER A 212 10.36 2.92 18.77
C SER A 212 9.14 2.39 19.52
N PHE A 213 9.03 2.69 20.82
CA PHE A 213 7.85 2.37 21.61
C PHE A 213 6.62 3.19 21.18
N ASP A 214 6.74 4.52 21.09
CA ASP A 214 5.64 5.40 20.69
C ASP A 214 5.18 5.10 19.26
N ALA A 215 6.11 4.89 18.31
CA ALA A 215 5.83 4.49 16.93
C ALA A 215 5.20 3.09 16.88
N GLY A 216 5.79 2.12 17.58
CA GLY A 216 5.28 0.76 17.67
C GLY A 216 3.87 0.70 18.26
N MET A 217 3.57 1.54 19.26
CA MET A 217 2.24 1.66 19.86
C MET A 217 1.22 2.16 18.83
N VAL A 218 1.52 3.25 18.10
CA VAL A 218 0.59 3.80 17.09
C VAL A 218 0.39 2.81 15.95
N ILE A 219 1.46 2.28 15.37
CA ILE A 219 1.41 1.36 14.23
C ILE A 219 0.71 0.05 14.63
N GLY A 220 1.10 -0.53 15.77
CA GLY A 220 0.54 -1.80 16.24
C GLY A 220 -0.94 -1.68 16.59
N MET A 221 -1.36 -0.64 17.33
CA MET A 221 -2.77 -0.41 17.64
C MET A 221 -3.61 -0.12 16.39
N PHE A 222 -3.04 0.57 15.40
CA PHE A 222 -3.69 0.79 14.12
C PHE A 222 -3.93 -0.53 13.36
N LEU A 223 -2.92 -1.40 13.28
CA LEU A 223 -3.04 -2.71 12.66
C LEU A 223 -4.10 -3.57 13.38
N ILE A 224 -4.11 -3.54 14.72
CA ILE A 224 -5.13 -4.23 15.51
C ILE A 224 -6.53 -3.69 15.18
N LEU A 225 -6.70 -2.37 15.12
CA LEU A 225 -7.96 -1.74 14.77
C LEU A 225 -8.48 -2.23 13.40
N ILE A 226 -7.63 -2.20 12.36
CA ILE A 226 -8.00 -2.65 11.01
C ILE A 226 -8.37 -4.14 11.02
N VAL A 227 -7.51 -4.99 11.58
CA VAL A 227 -7.72 -6.44 11.57
C VAL A 227 -8.99 -6.78 12.33
N TYR A 228 -9.20 -6.19 13.51
CA TYR A 228 -10.38 -6.43 14.32
C TYR A 228 -11.67 -6.02 13.62
N VAL A 229 -11.70 -4.82 13.02
CA VAL A 229 -12.86 -4.29 12.30
C VAL A 229 -13.22 -5.13 11.07
N ASN A 230 -12.24 -5.74 10.41
CA ASN A 230 -12.45 -6.59 9.23
C ASN A 230 -12.72 -8.07 9.58
N ALA A 231 -12.32 -8.50 10.78
CA ALA A 231 -12.50 -9.85 11.28
C ALA A 231 -13.87 -10.05 11.94
N THR A 232 -14.35 -9.05 12.67
CA THR A 232 -15.55 -9.16 13.50
C THR A 232 -16.82 -8.73 12.77
N LYS A 233 -17.96 -9.30 13.20
CA LYS A 233 -19.29 -8.96 12.67
C LYS A 233 -19.95 -7.80 13.44
N GLU A 234 -19.19 -7.10 14.29
CA GLU A 234 -19.70 -6.02 15.12
C GLU A 234 -20.07 -4.79 14.27
N ARG A 235 -21.17 -4.12 14.63
CA ARG A 235 -21.68 -2.96 13.88
C ARG A 235 -20.87 -1.71 14.19
N THR A 236 -19.76 -1.52 13.48
CA THR A 236 -19.01 -0.26 13.48
C THR A 236 -19.52 0.67 12.38
N THR A 237 -19.54 1.98 12.61
CA THR A 237 -19.94 2.95 11.58
C THR A 237 -18.82 3.14 10.56
N ILE A 238 -19.16 3.35 9.28
CA ILE A 238 -18.17 3.68 8.22
C ILE A 238 -17.34 4.90 8.63
N LEU A 239 -17.98 5.89 9.24
CA LEU A 239 -17.35 7.13 9.71
C LEU A 239 -16.22 6.85 10.72
N SER A 240 -16.47 5.99 11.71
CA SER A 240 -15.46 5.63 12.73
C SER A 240 -14.22 4.94 12.13
N ARG A 241 -14.41 4.17 11.04
CA ARG A 241 -13.31 3.52 10.32
C ARG A 241 -12.45 4.54 9.58
N ILE A 242 -13.09 5.47 8.85
CA ILE A 242 -12.39 6.55 8.13
C ILE A 242 -11.58 7.40 9.12
N VAL A 243 -12.22 7.88 10.20
CA VAL A 243 -11.56 8.69 11.22
C VAL A 243 -10.39 7.94 11.86
N GLY A 244 -10.55 6.64 12.16
CA GLY A 244 -9.49 5.84 12.75
C GLY A 244 -8.28 5.66 11.83
N ILE A 245 -8.53 5.38 10.55
CA ILE A 245 -7.45 5.23 9.55
C ILE A 245 -6.74 6.56 9.31
N SER A 246 -7.49 7.65 9.17
CA SER A 246 -6.91 8.98 8.99
C SER A 246 -6.08 9.39 10.20
N LEU A 247 -6.60 9.20 11.43
CA LEU A 247 -5.89 9.58 12.65
C LEU A 247 -4.57 8.81 12.81
N ALA A 248 -4.57 7.50 12.56
CA ALA A 248 -3.35 6.70 12.60
C ALA A 248 -2.31 7.17 11.57
N THR A 249 -2.75 7.42 10.35
CA THR A 249 -1.89 7.88 9.25
C THR A 249 -1.26 9.23 9.59
N PHE A 250 -2.07 10.20 10.01
CA PHE A 250 -1.56 11.51 10.43
C PHE A 250 -0.64 11.38 11.64
N ALA A 251 -0.98 10.56 12.65
CA ALA A 251 -0.15 10.37 13.83
C ALA A 251 1.26 9.82 13.48
N VAL A 252 1.37 8.82 12.59
CA VAL A 252 2.67 8.29 12.17
C VAL A 252 3.48 9.33 11.41
N CYS A 253 2.88 10.03 10.44
CA CYS A 253 3.56 11.11 9.71
C CYS A 253 4.03 12.23 10.65
N TYR A 254 3.18 12.58 11.62
CA TYR A 254 3.44 13.63 12.58
C TYR A 254 4.54 13.26 13.57
N LEU A 255 4.63 11.99 13.96
CA LEU A 255 5.72 11.47 14.80
C LEU A 255 7.08 11.54 14.06
N LEU A 256 7.13 11.11 12.79
CA LEU A 256 8.34 11.18 11.98
C LEU A 256 8.81 12.63 11.76
N ALA A 257 7.89 13.51 11.37
CA ALA A 257 8.20 14.93 11.18
C ALA A 257 8.64 15.60 12.49
N GLY A 258 7.93 15.35 13.58
CA GLY A 258 8.26 15.92 14.89
C GLY A 258 9.63 15.47 15.39
N TYR A 259 10.03 14.23 15.13
CA TYR A 259 11.38 13.75 15.44
C TYR A 259 12.45 14.50 14.67
N SER A 260 12.36 14.54 13.33
CA SER A 260 13.35 15.23 12.51
C SER A 260 13.47 16.72 12.85
N ILE A 261 12.34 17.38 13.16
CA ILE A 261 12.33 18.79 13.56
C ILE A 261 13.03 18.97 14.91
N LEU A 262 12.61 18.24 15.94
CA LEU A 262 13.12 18.44 17.30
C LEU A 262 14.59 18.02 17.43
N GLU A 263 15.03 16.99 16.72
CA GLU A 263 16.46 16.63 16.64
C GLU A 263 17.28 17.75 15.97
N GLY A 264 16.78 18.37 14.90
CA GLY A 264 17.43 19.53 14.30
C GLY A 264 17.55 20.74 15.25
N TYR A 265 16.57 20.93 16.13
CA TYR A 265 16.66 21.96 17.19
C TYR A 265 17.68 21.61 18.27
N GLU A 266 17.88 20.34 18.59
CA GLU A 266 18.94 19.89 19.52
C GLU A 266 20.33 20.26 18.99
N GLU A 267 20.62 19.95 17.73
CA GLU A 267 21.89 20.29 17.08
C GLU A 267 22.10 21.81 16.98
N ALA A 268 21.05 22.56 16.64
CA ALA A 268 21.11 24.02 16.55
C ALA A 268 21.41 24.68 17.91
N TYR A 269 20.86 24.14 19.02
CA TYR A 269 21.19 24.62 20.35
C TYR A 269 22.68 24.40 20.68
N ASP A 270 23.18 23.20 20.42
CA ASP A 270 24.58 22.85 20.67
C ASP A 270 25.53 23.75 19.85
N GLU A 271 25.25 23.96 18.57
CA GLU A 271 26.07 24.83 17.71
C GLU A 271 26.06 26.28 18.21
N SER A 272 24.90 26.79 18.61
CA SER A 272 24.76 28.14 19.14
C SER A 272 25.54 28.31 20.45
N LYS A 273 25.42 27.35 21.39
CA LYS A 273 26.12 27.43 22.68
C LYS A 273 27.61 27.22 22.58
N ASN A 274 28.06 26.41 21.61
CA ASN A 274 29.47 26.30 21.31
C ASN A 274 30.06 27.65 20.80
N LYS A 275 29.36 28.36 19.92
CA LYS A 275 29.77 29.72 19.48
C LYS A 275 29.78 30.71 20.64
N ASP A 276 28.74 30.68 21.48
CA ASP A 276 28.66 31.52 22.68
C ASP A 276 29.80 31.22 23.67
N THR A 277 30.24 29.96 23.79
CA THR A 277 31.37 29.52 24.62
C THR A 277 32.65 30.20 24.15
N VAL A 278 32.95 30.13 22.85
CA VAL A 278 34.13 30.76 22.25
C VAL A 278 34.13 32.27 22.50
N LEU A 279 32.99 32.95 22.28
CA LEU A 279 32.86 34.40 22.51
C LEU A 279 32.96 34.79 23.99
N THR A 280 32.45 33.94 24.90
CA THR A 280 32.53 34.17 26.34
C THR A 280 33.98 34.17 26.80
N VAL A 281 34.77 33.21 26.31
CA VAL A 281 36.19 33.08 26.67
C VAL A 281 37.07 34.12 25.96
N MET A 282 36.86 34.36 24.66
CA MET A 282 37.73 35.23 23.87
C MET A 282 37.42 36.73 24.01
N ASN A 283 36.15 37.08 24.22
CA ASN A 283 35.67 38.46 24.22
C ASN A 283 35.00 38.87 25.54
N ASN A 284 35.05 38.01 26.56
CA ASN A 284 34.44 38.24 27.88
C ASN A 284 32.91 38.51 27.82
N ARG A 285 32.23 38.05 26.75
CA ARG A 285 30.78 38.20 26.58
C ARG A 285 30.04 37.38 27.64
N SER A 286 28.86 37.84 28.06
CA SER A 286 27.99 37.09 28.98
C SER A 286 26.67 36.76 28.27
N PRO A 287 26.62 35.67 27.47
CA PRO A 287 25.44 35.27 26.72
C PRO A 287 24.30 34.80 27.65
N GLN A 288 23.09 34.73 27.09
CA GLN A 288 21.91 34.27 27.82
C GLN A 288 22.10 32.83 28.35
N GLY A 289 21.72 32.63 29.61
CA GLY A 289 21.80 31.33 30.27
C GLY A 289 23.19 30.96 30.79
N LEU A 290 24.21 31.83 30.68
CA LEU A 290 25.53 31.56 31.26
C LEU A 290 25.42 31.40 32.78
N ALA A 291 25.83 30.23 33.30
CA ALA A 291 25.80 29.91 34.73
C ALA A 291 27.19 30.03 35.37
N TYR A 292 28.24 29.51 34.72
CA TYR A 292 29.61 29.63 35.20
C TYR A 292 30.65 29.55 34.08
N VAL A 293 31.85 30.05 34.37
CA VAL A 293 33.06 29.86 33.56
C VAL A 293 34.13 29.30 34.50
N LEU A 294 34.59 28.09 34.23
CA LEU A 294 35.65 27.43 34.98
C LEU A 294 36.89 27.33 34.07
N SER A 295 38.02 27.87 34.50
CA SER A 295 39.29 27.71 33.80
C SER A 295 40.19 26.70 34.50
N PHE A 296 40.91 25.94 33.70
CA PHE A 296 41.97 25.04 34.11
C PHE A 296 43.26 25.53 33.48
N ASP A 297 44.22 25.88 34.33
CA ASP A 297 45.56 26.27 33.91
C ASP A 297 46.47 25.03 33.83
N PRO A 298 46.93 24.66 32.62
CA PRO A 298 47.77 23.50 32.42
C PRO A 298 49.13 23.55 33.13
N ASP A 299 49.66 24.76 33.37
CA ASP A 299 51.01 24.98 33.88
C ASP A 299 51.01 24.93 35.41
N SER A 300 50.04 25.59 36.05
CA SER A 300 49.88 25.57 37.51
C SER A 300 49.07 24.39 38.03
N GLY A 301 48.31 23.72 37.16
CA GLY A 301 47.42 22.61 37.52
C GLY A 301 46.20 23.01 38.34
N LYS A 302 45.92 24.32 38.44
CA LYS A 302 44.83 24.89 39.26
C LYS A 302 43.54 25.07 38.45
N PHE A 303 42.42 24.90 39.13
CA PHE A 303 41.08 25.22 38.64
C PHE A 303 40.60 26.50 39.30
N GLU A 304 40.07 27.44 38.51
CA GLU A 304 39.54 28.72 38.98
C GLU A 304 38.17 29.00 38.36
N ILE A 305 37.19 29.37 39.19
CA ILE A 305 35.89 29.85 38.68
C ILE A 305 36.06 31.33 38.34
N GLU A 306 36.12 31.65 37.05
CA GLU A 306 36.28 33.02 36.56
C GLU A 306 34.97 33.81 36.63
N LYS A 307 33.83 33.12 36.47
CA LYS A 307 32.49 33.71 36.57
C LYS A 307 31.49 32.74 37.17
N GLY A 308 30.52 33.27 37.91
CA GLY A 308 29.34 32.53 38.37
C GLY A 308 29.64 31.52 39.49
N SER A 309 28.78 30.50 39.62
CA SER A 309 28.92 29.46 40.65
C SER A 309 28.46 28.11 40.10
N LYS A 310 29.21 27.05 40.42
CA LYS A 310 28.92 25.66 40.05
C LYS A 310 28.69 24.82 41.31
N ASP A 311 27.69 23.95 41.29
CA ASP A 311 27.46 22.95 42.36
C ASP A 311 28.74 22.10 42.61
N PRO A 312 29.30 22.11 43.83
CA PRO A 312 30.60 21.50 44.09
C PRO A 312 30.59 19.97 44.25
N ARG A 313 29.41 19.33 44.33
CA ARG A 313 29.27 17.90 44.67
C ARG A 313 30.08 16.93 43.79
N PHE A 314 30.29 17.29 42.51
CA PHE A 314 30.97 16.45 41.51
C PHE A 314 32.22 17.11 40.93
N ASN A 315 32.78 18.12 41.61
CA ASN A 315 33.97 18.83 41.12
C ASN A 315 35.18 17.90 40.93
N SER A 316 35.35 16.88 41.78
CA SER A 316 36.49 15.96 41.66
C SER A 316 36.43 15.17 40.35
N GLU A 317 35.27 14.63 40.01
CA GLU A 317 35.03 13.87 38.79
C GLU A 317 35.10 14.78 37.55
N ASP A 318 34.45 15.95 37.58
CA ASP A 318 34.44 16.89 36.47
C ASP A 318 35.84 17.46 36.18
N ASN A 319 36.65 17.71 37.22
CA ASN A 319 38.04 18.13 37.08
C ASN A 319 38.91 17.03 36.46
N LEU A 320 38.65 15.76 36.79
CA LEU A 320 39.35 14.63 36.17
C LEU A 320 39.00 14.50 34.68
N GLU A 321 37.71 14.63 34.31
CA GLU A 321 37.26 14.67 32.92
C GLU A 321 37.93 15.81 32.13
N THR A 322 38.13 16.99 32.75
CA THR A 322 38.83 18.12 32.15
C THR A 322 40.33 17.83 31.92
N LYS A 323 40.98 17.13 32.85
CA LYS A 323 42.37 16.65 32.66
C LYS A 323 42.47 15.62 31.54
N PHE A 324 41.50 14.71 31.44
CA PHE A 324 41.44 13.73 30.34
C PHE A 324 41.24 14.41 28.99
N PHE A 325 40.38 15.43 28.92
CA PHE A 325 40.18 16.27 27.75
C PHE A 325 41.50 16.93 27.30
N ARG A 326 42.29 17.50 28.23
CA ARG A 326 43.62 18.04 27.93
C ARG A 326 44.52 17.01 27.25
N ILE A 327 44.67 15.84 27.87
CA ILE A 327 45.57 14.80 27.39
C ILE A 327 45.13 14.32 26.01
N ARG A 328 43.83 14.09 25.81
CA ARG A 328 43.27 13.76 24.50
C ARG A 328 43.60 14.84 23.45
N ASN A 329 43.37 16.12 23.76
CA ASN A 329 43.63 17.23 22.84
C ASN A 329 45.11 17.37 22.47
N GLN A 330 46.04 17.04 23.38
CA GLN A 330 47.47 16.96 23.07
C GLN A 330 47.79 15.76 22.16
N LEU A 331 47.18 14.60 22.42
CA LEU A 331 47.40 13.36 21.66
C LEU A 331 46.83 13.39 20.24
N ILE A 332 45.79 14.18 19.99
CA ILE A 332 45.22 14.37 18.64
C ILE A 332 45.83 15.56 17.89
N ASN A 333 46.82 16.24 18.47
CA ASN A 333 47.52 17.38 17.85
C ASN A 333 49.04 17.22 18.02
N VAL A 334 49.57 16.02 17.76
CA VAL A 334 51.00 15.71 17.91
C VAL A 334 51.83 16.26 16.74
N GLY A 335 51.18 16.61 15.62
CA GLY A 335 51.80 17.24 14.46
C GLY A 335 52.60 16.26 13.59
N SER A 336 52.95 16.67 12.36
CA SER A 336 53.67 15.84 11.39
C SER A 336 55.11 15.50 11.84
N GLY A 337 55.64 14.38 11.34
CA GLY A 337 56.97 13.86 11.68
C GLY A 337 57.11 12.39 11.33
N SER A 338 58.31 11.84 11.44
CA SER A 338 58.54 10.39 11.27
C SER A 338 57.78 9.59 12.35
N SER A 339 57.46 8.32 12.07
CA SER A 339 56.74 7.45 13.01
C SER A 339 57.43 7.35 14.37
N SER A 340 58.77 7.39 14.41
CA SER A 340 59.58 7.33 15.63
C SER A 340 59.48 8.62 16.46
N GLU A 341 59.58 9.79 15.82
CA GLU A 341 59.45 11.09 16.48
C GLU A 341 58.06 11.30 17.07
N ARG A 342 57.02 10.93 16.31
CA ARG A 342 55.62 10.99 16.78
C ARG A 342 55.41 10.06 17.98
N SER A 343 55.93 8.83 17.93
CA SER A 343 55.84 7.90 19.08
C SER A 343 56.51 8.47 20.33
N THR A 344 57.68 9.10 20.19
CA THR A 344 58.39 9.72 21.31
C THR A 344 57.60 10.88 21.92
N ARG A 345 56.97 11.73 21.09
CA ARG A 345 56.08 12.81 21.55
C ARG A 345 54.85 12.26 22.26
N ILE A 346 54.21 11.24 21.72
CA ILE A 346 53.05 10.57 22.35
C ILE A 346 53.43 10.01 23.72
N ASP A 347 54.55 9.30 23.84
CA ASP A 347 55.01 8.75 25.12
C ASP A 347 55.34 9.84 26.15
N SER A 348 55.87 10.99 25.71
CA SER A 348 56.07 12.16 26.58
C SER A 348 54.75 12.69 27.14
N ILE A 349 53.74 12.85 26.28
CA ILE A 349 52.39 13.29 26.68
C ILE A 349 51.77 12.30 27.66
N LEU A 350 51.85 10.99 27.37
CA LEU A 350 51.31 9.95 28.24
C LEU A 350 51.98 9.89 29.62
N LYS A 351 53.28 10.22 29.72
CA LYS A 351 53.99 10.32 31.01
C LYS A 351 53.50 11.50 31.87
N SER A 352 53.03 12.58 31.24
CA SER A 352 52.46 13.74 31.91
C SER A 352 50.98 13.59 32.29
N ALA A 353 50.33 12.50 31.86
CA ALA A 353 48.91 12.26 32.09
C ALA A 353 48.63 11.92 33.58
N PRO A 354 47.42 12.23 34.11
CA PRO A 354 47.04 11.83 35.45
C PRO A 354 47.04 10.29 35.57
N GLY A 355 47.29 9.76 36.78
CA GLY A 355 47.47 8.32 36.99
C GLY A 355 46.26 7.47 36.57
N GLU A 356 45.06 8.03 36.68
CA GLU A 356 43.81 7.43 36.23
C GLU A 356 43.74 7.25 34.70
N PHE A 357 44.46 8.06 33.92
CA PHE A 357 44.51 7.95 32.45
C PHE A 357 45.33 6.74 31.98
N SER A 358 46.06 6.07 32.88
CA SER A 358 46.92 4.92 32.54
C SER A 358 46.17 3.79 31.82
N ALA A 359 44.87 3.60 32.09
CA ALA A 359 44.06 2.62 31.37
C ALA A 359 43.93 2.98 29.88
N TYR A 360 43.56 4.23 29.57
CA TYR A 360 43.48 4.73 28.19
C TYR A 360 44.86 4.78 27.52
N ALA A 361 45.91 5.09 28.27
CA ALA A 361 47.28 5.12 27.77
C ALA A 361 47.73 3.75 27.24
N GLU A 362 47.45 2.67 27.98
CA GLU A 362 47.82 1.33 27.55
C GLU A 362 47.00 0.86 26.35
N GLY A 363 45.70 1.18 26.32
CA GLY A 363 44.86 0.96 25.15
C GLY A 363 45.38 1.67 23.90
N LEU A 364 45.78 2.94 24.04
CA LEU A 364 46.33 3.71 22.93
C LEU A 364 47.65 3.13 22.43
N ARG A 365 48.54 2.67 23.33
CA ARG A 365 49.79 2.00 22.93
C ARG A 365 49.52 0.73 22.12
N ALA A 366 48.55 -0.09 22.55
CA ALA A 366 48.16 -1.29 21.82
C ALA A 366 47.61 -0.96 20.42
N PHE A 367 46.76 0.06 20.32
CA PHE A 367 46.25 0.56 19.05
C PHE A 367 47.39 1.02 18.12
N LEU A 368 48.30 1.85 18.61
CA LEU A 368 49.43 2.36 17.82
C LEU A 368 50.40 1.26 17.36
N ARG A 369 50.61 0.22 18.18
CA ARG A 369 51.37 -0.99 17.77
C ARG A 369 50.68 -1.75 16.65
N SER A 370 49.36 -1.87 16.72
CA SER A 370 48.56 -2.56 15.69
C SER A 370 48.49 -1.79 14.37
N LYS A 371 48.56 -0.45 14.43
CA LYS A 371 48.52 0.45 13.27
C LYS A 371 49.67 1.48 13.32
N PRO A 372 50.91 1.06 12.99
CA PRO A 372 52.06 1.96 12.95
C PRO A 372 51.84 3.11 11.96
N GLY A 373 52.29 4.32 12.29
CA GLY A 373 52.12 5.50 11.43
C GLY A 373 50.73 6.15 11.49
N SER A 374 49.91 5.84 12.49
CA SER A 374 48.60 6.45 12.72
C SER A 374 48.66 7.99 12.75
N SER A 375 47.78 8.62 11.98
CA SER A 375 47.60 10.07 11.91
C SER A 375 46.87 10.62 13.14
N ASP A 376 46.88 11.94 13.30
CA ASP A 376 46.14 12.63 14.36
C ASP A 376 44.61 12.35 14.27
N SER A 377 44.10 12.21 13.04
CA SER A 377 42.70 11.81 12.77
C SER A 377 42.41 10.36 13.17
N ASP A 378 43.37 9.45 12.97
CA ASP A 378 43.24 8.05 13.42
C ASP A 378 43.14 7.98 14.95
N ILE A 379 43.97 8.74 15.67
CA ILE A 379 43.94 8.81 17.14
C ILE A 379 42.62 9.42 17.62
N ALA A 380 42.12 10.47 16.95
CA ALA A 380 40.81 11.05 17.27
C ALA A 380 39.67 10.03 17.09
N THR A 381 39.69 9.26 16.00
CA THR A 381 38.71 8.20 15.71
C THR A 381 38.80 7.06 16.72
N TYR A 382 40.03 6.68 17.11
CA TYR A 382 40.27 5.69 18.17
C TYR A 382 39.62 6.11 19.49
N PHE A 383 39.86 7.35 19.93
CA PHE A 383 39.26 7.84 21.18
C PHE A 383 37.75 7.87 21.12
N ARG A 384 37.15 8.30 19.99
CA ARG A 384 35.68 8.30 19.82
C ARG A 384 35.10 6.89 19.94
N SER A 385 35.61 5.94 19.16
CA SER A 385 35.14 4.55 19.16
C SER A 385 35.36 3.86 20.51
N THR A 386 36.49 4.12 21.15
CA THR A 386 36.83 3.57 22.47
C THR A 386 35.93 4.15 23.55
N ASN A 387 35.69 5.47 23.54
CA ASN A 387 34.84 6.14 24.51
C ASN A 387 33.38 5.66 24.42
N GLU A 388 32.84 5.46 23.22
CA GLU A 388 31.50 4.87 23.02
C GLU A 388 31.38 3.49 23.68
N LYS A 389 32.33 2.59 23.39
CA LYS A 389 32.34 1.22 23.96
C LYS A 389 32.53 1.22 25.48
N LEU A 390 33.43 2.06 26.00
CA LEU A 390 33.70 2.13 27.43
C LEU A 390 32.56 2.78 28.21
N ASN A 391 31.82 3.74 27.63
CA ASN A 391 30.62 4.29 28.23
C ASN A 391 29.52 3.24 28.41
N ILE A 392 29.35 2.32 27.45
CA ILE A 392 28.44 1.18 27.57
C ILE A 392 28.87 0.28 28.74
N ILE A 393 30.16 -0.05 28.82
CA ILE A 393 30.71 -0.90 29.89
C ILE A 393 30.57 -0.21 31.27
N ARG A 394 30.82 1.09 31.32
CA ARG A 394 30.63 1.92 32.52
C ARG A 394 29.17 1.89 32.99
N SER A 395 28.22 2.02 32.06
CA SER A 395 26.77 1.91 32.34
C SER A 395 26.39 0.51 32.86
N LYS A 396 26.90 -0.54 32.20
CA LYS A 396 26.71 -1.94 32.66
C LYS A 396 27.28 -2.17 34.05
N PHE A 397 28.43 -1.57 34.35
CA PHE A 397 29.05 -1.66 35.67
C PHE A 397 28.21 -0.95 36.76
N SER A 398 27.65 0.23 36.46
CA SER A 398 26.76 0.92 37.42
C SER A 398 25.51 0.10 37.75
N HIS A 399 25.06 -0.76 36.84
CA HIS A 399 23.87 -1.60 37.02
C HIS A 399 24.14 -3.01 37.56
N LEU A 400 25.39 -3.35 37.92
CA LEU A 400 25.68 -4.62 38.59
C LEU A 400 24.97 -4.69 39.96
N SER A 401 24.40 -5.87 40.27
CA SER A 401 23.68 -6.10 41.53
C SER A 401 24.60 -6.13 42.75
N ASP A 402 25.83 -6.61 42.58
CA ASP A 402 26.90 -6.56 43.56
C ASP A 402 28.18 -6.19 42.81
N ARG A 403 28.75 -5.02 43.12
CA ARG A 403 29.98 -4.51 42.49
C ARG A 403 31.24 -5.10 43.14
N ARG A 404 31.11 -6.10 44.01
CA ARG A 404 32.20 -6.93 44.55
C ARG A 404 32.27 -8.31 43.90
N ASP A 405 31.29 -8.68 43.09
CA ASP A 405 31.31 -9.96 42.38
C ASP A 405 32.46 -10.00 41.36
N SER A 406 33.54 -10.69 41.74
CA SER A 406 34.76 -10.79 40.95
C SER A 406 34.54 -11.51 39.61
N GLN A 407 33.61 -12.46 39.55
CA GLN A 407 33.29 -13.19 38.32
C GLN A 407 32.50 -12.29 37.36
N ALA A 408 31.51 -11.55 37.87
CA ALA A 408 30.75 -10.58 37.08
C ALA A 408 31.66 -9.48 36.51
N ILE A 409 32.58 -8.95 37.32
CA ILE A 409 33.56 -7.94 36.88
C ILE A 409 34.51 -8.48 35.83
N ARG A 410 35.04 -9.70 36.03
CA ARG A 410 35.94 -10.33 35.05
C ARG A 410 35.26 -10.52 33.70
N LYS A 411 33.98 -10.92 33.70
CA LYS A 411 33.18 -11.07 32.49
C LYS A 411 32.89 -9.72 31.83
N LEU A 412 32.51 -8.72 32.62
CA LEU A 412 32.14 -7.40 32.10
C LEU A 412 33.34 -6.65 31.51
N PHE A 413 34.51 -6.75 32.14
CA PHE A 413 35.76 -6.12 31.67
C PHE A 413 36.57 -7.09 30.80
N SER A 414 35.91 -7.62 29.78
CA SER A 414 36.53 -8.41 28.70
C SER A 414 36.05 -7.89 27.34
N SER A 415 36.97 -7.81 26.37
CA SER A 415 36.69 -7.34 25.02
C SER A 415 37.72 -7.93 24.05
N GLU A 416 37.32 -8.15 22.81
CA GLU A 416 38.21 -8.56 21.72
C GLU A 416 38.73 -7.35 20.90
N THR A 417 38.17 -6.16 21.13
CA THR A 417 38.61 -4.96 20.41
C THR A 417 39.97 -4.50 20.94
N ILE A 418 40.96 -4.42 20.05
CA ILE A 418 42.30 -3.85 20.33
C ILE A 418 42.16 -2.43 20.90
N GLY A 419 42.92 -2.14 21.95
CA GLY A 419 42.89 -0.90 22.71
C GLY A 419 41.83 -0.91 23.82
N VAL A 420 40.62 -1.37 23.55
CA VAL A 420 39.56 -1.53 24.58
C VAL A 420 39.90 -2.69 25.52
N SER A 421 40.39 -3.81 24.99
CA SER A 421 40.77 -4.99 25.77
C SER A 421 41.84 -4.64 26.82
N GLU A 422 42.89 -3.93 26.40
CA GLU A 422 44.00 -3.52 27.25
C GLU A 422 43.56 -2.47 28.27
N THR A 423 42.72 -1.51 27.86
CA THR A 423 42.12 -0.54 28.78
C THR A 423 41.34 -1.24 29.90
N LEU A 424 40.46 -2.18 29.53
CA LEU A 424 39.66 -2.95 30.49
C LEU A 424 40.50 -3.89 31.34
N ALA A 425 41.62 -4.41 30.84
CA ALA A 425 42.52 -5.24 31.63
C ALA A 425 43.11 -4.46 32.82
N ILE A 426 43.53 -3.20 32.61
CA ILE A 426 44.01 -2.32 33.68
C ILE A 426 42.90 -2.07 34.71
N VAL A 427 41.70 -1.69 34.24
CA VAL A 427 40.55 -1.42 35.11
C VAL A 427 40.16 -2.66 35.92
N ARG A 428 40.13 -3.84 35.28
CA ARG A 428 39.85 -5.13 35.92
C ARG A 428 40.86 -5.46 37.01
N ASN A 429 42.15 -5.25 36.75
CA ASN A 429 43.19 -5.53 37.74
C ASN A 429 43.05 -4.59 38.95
N LYS A 430 42.77 -3.29 38.73
CA LYS A 430 42.52 -2.31 39.79
C LYS A 430 41.27 -2.65 40.60
N ALA A 431 40.17 -3.02 39.94
CA ALA A 431 38.93 -3.42 40.60
C ALA A 431 39.12 -4.71 41.41
N SER A 432 39.80 -5.71 40.85
CA SER A 432 40.07 -6.99 41.53
C SER A 432 40.95 -6.81 42.75
N ALA A 433 41.98 -5.96 42.67
CA ALA A 433 42.82 -5.60 43.82
C ALA A 433 42.00 -4.90 44.92
N ALA A 434 41.13 -3.95 44.56
CA ALA A 434 40.26 -3.27 45.53
C ALA A 434 39.29 -4.24 46.24
N ILE A 435 38.80 -5.26 45.54
CA ILE A 435 37.96 -6.32 46.12
C ILE A 435 38.76 -7.20 47.08
N GLN A 436 39.98 -7.60 46.70
CA GLN A 436 40.88 -8.37 47.56
C GLN A 436 41.28 -7.59 48.83
N GLU A 437 41.40 -6.27 48.73
CA GLU A 437 41.63 -5.35 49.85
C GLU A 437 40.40 -5.13 50.75
N GLY A 438 39.24 -5.70 50.41
CA GLY A 438 38.01 -5.59 51.21
C GLY A 438 37.31 -4.22 51.15
N LYS A 439 37.56 -3.43 50.09
CA LYS A 439 36.93 -2.10 49.92
C LYS A 439 35.42 -2.19 49.74
N SER A 440 34.72 -1.14 50.16
CA SER A 440 33.27 -1.02 49.98
C SER A 440 32.89 -0.88 48.50
N GLU A 441 31.63 -1.18 48.16
CA GLU A 441 31.13 -1.01 46.79
C GLU A 441 31.26 0.42 46.27
N ALA A 442 31.10 1.43 47.15
CA ALA A 442 31.26 2.84 46.79
C ALA A 442 32.72 3.16 46.41
N GLU A 443 33.69 2.61 47.14
CA GLU A 443 35.11 2.80 46.86
C GLU A 443 35.54 2.08 45.57
N ILE A 444 35.08 0.84 45.36
CA ILE A 444 35.31 0.12 44.10
C ILE A 444 34.70 0.89 42.94
N SER A 445 33.48 1.42 43.11
CA SER A 445 32.82 2.24 42.08
C SER A 445 33.65 3.49 41.76
N LYS A 446 34.15 4.19 42.79
CA LYS A 446 34.99 5.37 42.62
C LYS A 446 36.26 5.06 41.84
N ILE A 447 36.93 3.94 42.13
CA ILE A 447 38.11 3.48 41.40
C ILE A 447 37.75 3.19 39.94
N VAL A 448 36.74 2.34 39.69
CA VAL A 448 36.37 1.97 38.32
C VAL A 448 35.97 3.19 37.50
N PHE A 449 35.14 4.09 38.05
CA PHE A 449 34.69 5.28 37.34
C PHE A 449 35.80 6.31 37.11
N SER A 450 36.85 6.36 37.94
CA SER A 450 37.97 7.27 37.70
C SER A 450 38.83 6.80 36.52
N PHE A 451 39.09 5.49 36.38
CA PHE A 451 39.84 4.93 35.25
C PHE A 451 39.00 4.83 33.95
N LEU A 452 37.67 4.77 34.07
CA LEU A 452 36.72 4.81 32.95
C LEU A 452 36.06 6.20 32.81
N SER A 453 36.74 7.26 33.25
CA SER A 453 36.19 8.60 33.15
C SER A 453 36.00 8.99 31.67
N PRO A 454 34.84 9.54 31.27
CA PRO A 454 34.57 9.87 29.88
C PRO A 454 35.58 10.86 29.32
N ILE A 455 35.97 10.64 28.08
CA ILE A 455 36.80 11.56 27.32
C ILE A 455 35.89 12.40 26.41
N HIS A 456 35.79 13.69 26.67
CA HIS A 456 34.94 14.61 25.91
C HIS A 456 35.64 15.16 24.66
N GLU A 457 34.84 15.67 23.71
CA GLU A 457 35.32 16.36 22.51
C GLU A 457 35.02 17.86 22.61
N GLU A 458 35.85 18.68 21.96
CA GLU A 458 35.64 20.13 21.93
C GLU A 458 34.37 20.44 21.14
N GLY A 459 33.56 21.37 21.65
CA GLY A 459 32.27 21.73 21.06
C GLY A 459 31.14 20.69 21.17
N LYS A 460 31.36 19.56 21.84
CA LYS A 460 30.27 18.63 22.21
C LYS A 460 29.73 18.95 23.61
N ARG A 461 28.41 18.85 23.77
CA ARG A 461 27.73 19.13 25.04
C ARG A 461 28.09 18.12 26.12
N VAL A 462 28.17 18.58 27.35
CA VAL A 462 28.39 17.75 28.53
C VAL A 462 27.40 18.10 29.62
N TYR A 463 26.75 17.10 30.23
CA TYR A 463 25.81 17.33 31.34
C TYR A 463 26.55 17.41 32.68
N ARG A 464 26.34 18.52 33.40
CA ARG A 464 26.95 18.83 34.69
C ARG A 464 25.87 19.08 35.75
N GLY A 465 26.25 19.03 37.03
CA GLY A 465 25.35 19.26 38.16
C GLY A 465 24.97 18.00 38.93
N THR A 466 23.81 18.01 39.59
CA THR A 466 23.42 17.01 40.58
C THR A 466 22.96 15.69 39.97
N ARG A 467 23.82 14.67 39.92
CA ARG A 467 23.46 13.34 39.36
C ARG A 467 22.70 12.42 40.32
N LEU A 468 23.02 12.52 41.61
CA LEU A 468 22.44 11.74 42.70
C LEU A 468 21.90 12.72 43.74
N PHE A 469 20.70 12.45 44.23
CA PHE A 469 20.00 13.30 45.19
C PHE A 469 19.33 12.42 46.25
N LYS A 470 19.66 12.66 47.52
CA LYS A 470 18.97 12.03 48.65
C LYS A 470 17.91 12.97 49.21
N PRO A 471 16.76 12.45 49.70
CA PRO A 471 15.77 13.28 50.37
C PRO A 471 16.41 14.10 51.51
N GLY A 472 16.35 15.43 51.40
CA GLY A 472 16.99 16.36 52.34
C GLY A 472 18.25 17.06 51.83
N ASP A 473 18.79 16.67 50.68
CA ASP A 473 19.89 17.39 50.02
C ASP A 473 19.44 18.80 49.54
N PRO A 474 20.37 19.76 49.36
CA PRO A 474 20.09 21.05 48.74
C PRO A 474 19.54 20.88 47.31
N THR A 475 18.72 21.84 46.89
CA THR A 475 18.05 21.82 45.58
C THR A 475 19.01 21.48 44.45
N PRO A 476 18.67 20.48 43.60
CA PRO A 476 19.55 20.04 42.54
C PRO A 476 19.71 21.15 41.50
N GLN A 477 20.94 21.37 41.04
CA GLN A 477 21.26 22.28 39.94
C GLN A 477 21.84 21.49 38.77
N PHE A 478 21.44 21.88 37.55
CA PHE A 478 21.82 21.19 36.33
C PHE A 478 22.38 22.20 35.32
N TYR A 479 23.40 21.79 34.58
CA TYR A 479 24.04 22.63 33.57
C TYR A 479 24.36 21.83 32.31
N LEU A 480 24.40 22.51 31.16
CA LEU A 480 25.05 22.04 29.95
C LEU A 480 26.38 22.78 29.81
N ALA A 481 27.47 22.04 29.78
CA ALA A 481 28.81 22.59 29.66
C ALA A 481 29.44 22.27 28.31
N TYR A 482 30.30 23.18 27.86
CA TYR A 482 31.10 23.04 26.65
C TYR A 482 32.56 23.35 26.98
N TYR A 483 33.46 22.54 26.43
CA TYR A 483 34.88 22.76 26.54
C TYR A 483 35.40 23.62 25.38
N PHE A 484 36.34 24.49 25.69
CA PHE A 484 37.09 25.29 24.73
C PHE A 484 38.54 25.47 25.18
N SER A 485 39.50 25.21 24.29
CA SER A 485 40.92 25.46 24.55
C SER A 485 41.30 26.83 24.01
N ASN A 486 41.70 27.77 24.88
CA ASN A 486 42.06 29.11 24.44
C ASN A 486 43.49 29.14 23.87
N PRO A 487 43.68 29.42 22.57
CA PRO A 487 44.99 29.41 21.95
C PRO A 487 45.90 30.58 22.38
N ARG A 488 45.35 31.66 22.98
CA ARG A 488 46.13 32.85 23.38
C ARG A 488 46.86 32.66 24.70
N ASN A 489 46.26 31.96 25.66
CA ASN A 489 46.80 31.80 27.02
C ASN A 489 47.03 30.34 27.41
N GLY A 490 46.73 29.39 26.53
CA GLY A 490 46.90 27.95 26.77
C GLY A 490 45.93 27.33 27.78
N LYS A 491 45.07 28.12 28.44
CA LYS A 491 44.10 27.62 29.42
C LYS A 491 42.95 26.88 28.76
N ILE A 492 42.40 25.90 29.46
CA ILE A 492 41.20 25.17 29.06
C ILE A 492 40.01 25.73 29.83
N TYR A 493 38.92 25.99 29.14
CA TYR A 493 37.70 26.55 29.71
C TYR A 493 36.56 25.55 29.62
N GLU A 494 35.87 25.34 30.74
CA GLU A 494 34.55 24.72 30.81
C GLU A 494 33.52 25.85 31.04
N VAL A 495 32.69 26.11 30.04
CA VAL A 495 31.62 27.12 30.12
C VAL A 495 30.30 26.41 30.33
N GLY A 496 29.66 26.65 31.47
CA GLY A 496 28.39 26.04 31.86
C GLY A 496 27.22 26.98 31.62
N TYR A 497 26.16 26.46 31.00
CA TYR A 497 24.87 27.11 30.81
C TYR A 497 23.81 26.45 31.68
N ASP A 498 22.91 27.24 32.24
CA ASP A 498 21.79 26.76 33.03
C ASP A 498 20.91 25.81 32.20
N TYR A 499 20.64 24.61 32.73
CA TYR A 499 19.82 23.61 32.05
C TYR A 499 18.41 24.13 31.71
N ARG A 500 17.87 25.08 32.48
CA ARG A 500 16.60 25.73 32.19
C ARG A 500 16.61 26.46 30.84
N ASP A 501 17.71 27.08 30.44
CA ASP A 501 17.82 27.78 29.16
C ASP A 501 17.61 26.81 28.00
N TYR A 502 18.25 25.65 28.09
CA TYR A 502 18.06 24.54 27.15
C TYR A 502 16.61 24.05 27.11
N ARG A 503 15.99 23.85 28.28
CA ARG A 503 14.58 23.43 28.37
C ARG A 503 13.60 24.45 27.79
N VAL A 504 13.87 25.75 27.95
CA VAL A 504 13.09 26.83 27.32
C VAL A 504 13.25 26.77 25.79
N PHE A 505 14.48 26.57 25.31
CA PHE A 505 14.77 26.49 23.89
C PHE A 505 14.02 25.33 23.21
N GLN A 506 14.04 24.14 23.82
CA GLN A 506 13.31 22.96 23.34
C GLN A 506 11.79 23.11 23.41
N ASN A 507 11.30 23.77 24.47
CA ASN A 507 9.87 23.92 24.68
C ASN A 507 9.20 24.71 23.56
N LYS A 508 9.88 25.68 22.95
CA LYS A 508 9.29 26.53 21.90
C LYS A 508 8.84 25.72 20.66
N PRO A 509 9.69 24.93 19.97
CA PRO A 509 9.25 24.09 18.86
C PRO A 509 8.34 22.94 19.32
N ALA A 510 8.60 22.33 20.49
CA ALA A 510 7.77 21.24 20.99
C ALA A 510 6.33 21.69 21.28
N MET A 511 6.15 22.89 21.84
CA MET A 511 4.83 23.47 22.10
C MET A 511 4.06 23.76 20.81
N VAL A 512 4.75 24.28 19.77
CA VAL A 512 4.13 24.45 18.45
C VAL A 512 3.65 23.11 17.91
N LEU A 513 4.50 22.08 17.95
CA LEU A 513 4.14 20.74 17.50
C LEU A 513 2.99 20.13 18.30
N VAL A 514 2.92 20.33 19.63
CA VAL A 514 1.81 19.84 20.45
C VAL A 514 0.52 20.61 20.13
N ILE A 515 0.57 21.93 19.93
CA ILE A 515 -0.61 22.72 19.58
C ILE A 515 -1.15 22.29 18.21
N SER A 516 -0.30 22.15 17.19
CA SER A 516 -0.74 21.66 15.88
C SER A 516 -1.11 20.18 15.88
N LEU A 517 -0.58 19.36 16.80
CA LEU A 517 -1.05 17.98 17.02
C LEU A 517 -2.49 18.00 17.55
N VAL A 518 -2.78 18.79 18.58
CA VAL A 518 -4.14 18.94 19.12
C VAL A 518 -5.09 19.46 18.03
N GLY A 519 -4.65 20.46 17.25
CA GLY A 519 -5.39 20.96 16.10
C GLY A 519 -5.68 19.88 15.06
N MET A 520 -4.67 19.07 14.69
CA MET A 520 -4.82 17.95 13.78
C MET A 520 -5.80 16.89 14.32
N VAL A 521 -5.65 16.49 15.59
CA VAL A 521 -6.56 15.53 16.23
C VAL A 521 -8.00 16.07 16.24
N LEU A 522 -8.19 17.36 16.54
CA LEU A 522 -9.51 17.99 16.50
C LEU A 522 -10.09 18.01 15.08
N VAL A 523 -9.29 18.37 14.08
CA VAL A 523 -9.72 18.36 12.66
C VAL A 523 -10.07 16.96 12.20
N VAL A 524 -9.32 15.93 12.59
CA VAL A 524 -9.61 14.54 12.20
C VAL A 524 -10.80 13.99 12.98
N VAL A 525 -10.88 14.19 14.30
CA VAL A 525 -11.96 13.62 15.11
C VAL A 525 -13.28 14.37 14.90
N VAL A 526 -13.25 15.70 14.83
CA VAL A 526 -14.48 16.53 14.69
C VAL A 526 -14.69 16.91 13.23
N GLY A 527 -13.67 17.43 12.56
CA GLY A 527 -13.77 17.93 11.18
C GLY A 527 -14.11 16.83 10.18
N PHE A 528 -13.45 15.66 10.22
CA PHE A 528 -13.80 14.56 9.30
C PHE A 528 -15.15 13.96 9.65
N GLN A 529 -15.51 13.88 10.94
CA GLN A 529 -16.86 13.47 11.32
C GLN A 529 -17.91 14.39 10.72
N PHE A 530 -17.74 15.70 10.83
CA PHE A 530 -18.65 16.68 10.24
C PHE A 530 -18.66 16.61 8.71
N PHE A 531 -17.48 16.61 8.07
CA PHE A 531 -17.32 16.59 6.62
C PHE A 531 -17.91 15.34 6.00
N PHE A 532 -17.47 14.14 6.39
CA PHE A 532 -17.96 12.89 5.80
C PHE A 532 -19.40 12.57 6.22
N ARG A 533 -19.88 13.05 7.38
CA ARG A 533 -21.30 12.95 7.70
C ARG A 533 -22.15 13.72 6.69
N ASN A 534 -21.76 14.93 6.32
CA ASN A 534 -22.52 15.76 5.39
C ASN A 534 -22.28 15.41 3.92
N ALA A 535 -21.06 14.99 3.57
CA ALA A 535 -20.68 14.67 2.21
C ALA A 535 -21.06 13.24 1.79
N LEU A 536 -21.07 12.28 2.73
CA LEU A 536 -21.26 10.86 2.41
C LEU A 536 -22.43 10.24 3.17
N VAL A 537 -22.46 10.35 4.51
CA VAL A 537 -23.45 9.62 5.31
C VAL A 537 -24.88 10.14 5.09
N LEU A 538 -25.10 11.46 5.20
CA LEU A 538 -26.42 12.06 5.04
C LEU A 538 -26.97 11.89 3.61
N PRO A 539 -26.21 12.18 2.53
CA PRO A 539 -26.70 11.93 1.17
C PRO A 539 -27.07 10.46 0.92
N MET A 540 -26.30 9.51 1.48
CA MET A 540 -26.63 8.09 1.39
C MET A 540 -27.91 7.75 2.15
N ASP A 541 -28.10 8.30 3.35
CA ASP A 541 -29.33 8.09 4.14
C ASP A 541 -30.55 8.76 3.48
N GLU A 542 -30.37 9.92 2.84
CA GLU A 542 -31.39 10.59 2.04
C GLU A 542 -31.79 9.73 0.83
N ILE A 543 -30.83 9.12 0.13
CA ILE A 543 -31.11 8.17 -0.96
C ILE A 543 -31.89 6.96 -0.44
N VAL A 544 -31.46 6.36 0.67
CA VAL A 544 -32.16 5.23 1.29
C VAL A 544 -33.58 5.62 1.72
N THR A 545 -33.75 6.81 2.27
CA THR A 545 -35.07 7.34 2.65
C THR A 545 -35.93 7.61 1.43
N GLY A 546 -35.36 8.21 0.37
CA GLY A 546 -36.07 8.41 -0.90
C GLY A 546 -36.54 7.11 -1.52
N LEU A 547 -35.70 6.07 -1.49
CA LEU A 547 -36.07 4.72 -1.91
C LEU A 547 -37.24 4.18 -1.07
N ARG A 548 -37.23 4.39 0.26
CA ARG A 548 -38.36 4.00 1.13
C ARG A 548 -39.64 4.77 0.82
N GLU A 549 -39.57 6.08 0.62
CA GLU A 549 -40.73 6.94 0.30
C GLU A 549 -41.36 6.58 -1.04
N VAL A 550 -40.54 6.31 -2.06
CA VAL A 550 -41.04 5.84 -3.36
C VAL A 550 -41.67 4.45 -3.21
N ASN A 551 -41.05 3.55 -2.42
CA ASN A 551 -41.60 2.22 -2.15
C ASN A 551 -42.91 2.26 -1.34
N SER A 552 -43.12 3.27 -0.49
CA SER A 552 -44.39 3.50 0.21
C SER A 552 -45.43 4.24 -0.65
N GLY A 553 -45.15 4.48 -1.94
CA GLY A 553 -46.08 5.07 -2.89
C GLY A 553 -46.04 6.61 -2.98
N ASN A 554 -45.16 7.28 -2.23
CA ASN A 554 -44.98 8.73 -2.28
C ASN A 554 -44.02 9.15 -3.43
N LEU A 555 -44.55 9.16 -4.65
CA LEU A 555 -43.79 9.51 -5.86
C LEU A 555 -43.51 11.01 -6.02
N ASN A 556 -43.97 11.84 -5.08
CA ASN A 556 -43.69 13.28 -5.07
C ASN A 556 -42.36 13.60 -4.39
N TYR A 557 -41.81 12.68 -3.59
CA TYR A 557 -40.55 12.88 -2.90
C TYR A 557 -39.40 13.06 -3.91
N ARG A 558 -38.59 14.10 -3.72
CA ARG A 558 -37.43 14.40 -4.57
C ARG A 558 -36.21 14.60 -3.71
N LEU A 559 -35.12 13.96 -4.11
CA LEU A 559 -33.82 14.18 -3.50
C LEU A 559 -33.26 15.53 -3.95
N VAL A 560 -32.54 16.21 -3.08
CA VAL A 560 -31.81 17.43 -3.45
C VAL A 560 -30.35 17.03 -3.71
N PRO A 561 -29.82 17.13 -4.94
CA PRO A 561 -28.42 16.85 -5.20
C PRO A 561 -27.56 17.88 -4.44
N ARG A 562 -26.82 17.44 -3.43
CA ARG A 562 -25.98 18.32 -2.59
C ARG A 562 -24.53 18.43 -3.07
N VAL A 563 -24.09 17.48 -3.89
CA VAL A 563 -22.71 17.36 -4.36
C VAL A 563 -22.74 17.07 -5.87
N GLU A 564 -21.69 17.44 -6.60
CA GLU A 564 -21.56 17.20 -8.06
C GLU A 564 -20.74 15.93 -8.39
N ASP A 565 -20.72 14.98 -7.45
CA ASP A 565 -19.98 13.73 -7.54
C ASP A 565 -20.91 12.54 -7.87
N GLU A 566 -20.43 11.31 -7.64
CA GLU A 566 -21.18 10.07 -7.88
C GLU A 566 -22.49 10.03 -7.07
N ILE A 567 -22.52 10.60 -5.86
CA ILE A 567 -23.71 10.63 -5.02
C ILE A 567 -24.71 11.66 -5.54
N GLY A 568 -24.22 12.81 -6.00
CA GLY A 568 -24.99 13.79 -6.75
C GLY A 568 -25.66 13.21 -7.99
N PHE A 569 -24.89 12.42 -8.75
CA PHE A 569 -25.40 11.69 -9.90
C PHE A 569 -26.49 10.69 -9.51
N MET A 570 -26.29 9.90 -8.45
CA MET A 570 -27.30 8.98 -7.94
C MET A 570 -28.60 9.70 -7.55
N ALA A 571 -28.52 10.84 -6.86
CA ALA A 571 -29.70 11.64 -6.51
C ALA A 571 -30.46 12.16 -7.74
N ARG A 572 -29.76 12.65 -8.77
CA ARG A 572 -30.36 13.09 -10.04
C ARG A 572 -31.01 11.94 -10.81
N SER A 573 -30.34 10.80 -10.87
CA SER A 573 -30.85 9.59 -11.52
C SER A 573 -32.07 9.04 -10.79
N PHE A 574 -32.07 9.03 -9.45
CA PHE A 574 -33.24 8.72 -8.64
C PHE A 574 -34.42 9.66 -8.95
N ASN A 575 -34.20 10.98 -9.03
CA ASN A 575 -35.26 11.92 -9.37
C ASN A 575 -35.81 11.75 -10.79
N ARG A 576 -34.98 11.33 -11.75
CA ARG A 576 -35.43 10.98 -13.11
C ARG A 576 -36.33 9.76 -13.07
N MET A 577 -35.93 8.72 -12.35
CA MET A 577 -36.73 7.51 -12.14
C MET A 577 -38.06 7.84 -11.45
N ALA A 578 -38.06 8.56 -10.32
CA ALA A 578 -39.27 8.93 -9.60
C ALA A 578 -40.23 9.78 -10.45
N ARG A 579 -39.70 10.69 -11.31
CA ARG A 579 -40.51 11.41 -12.30
C ARG A 579 -41.13 10.50 -13.35
N SER A 580 -40.37 9.53 -13.85
CA SER A 580 -40.87 8.56 -14.82
C SER A 580 -42.01 7.72 -14.24
N ILE A 581 -41.84 7.22 -13.00
CA ILE A 581 -42.86 6.46 -12.29
C ILE A 581 -44.09 7.33 -12.02
N GLN A 582 -43.91 8.58 -11.58
CA GLN A 582 -45.03 9.51 -11.36
C GLN A 582 -45.79 9.82 -12.66
N ALA A 583 -45.09 10.06 -13.76
CA ALA A 583 -45.71 10.28 -15.06
C ALA A 583 -46.46 9.03 -15.54
N GLY A 584 -45.91 7.84 -15.28
CA GLY A 584 -46.59 6.57 -15.46
C GLY A 584 -47.89 6.48 -14.64
N ARG A 585 -47.84 6.82 -13.34
CA ARG A 585 -49.00 6.80 -12.43
C ARG A 585 -50.07 7.83 -12.79
N LYS A 586 -49.69 9.06 -13.17
CA LYS A 586 -50.65 10.09 -13.59
C LYS A 586 -51.35 9.71 -14.90
N ARG A 587 -50.62 9.10 -15.83
CA ARG A 587 -51.24 8.44 -16.98
C ARG A 587 -52.16 7.32 -16.48
N LEU A 588 -51.74 6.53 -15.48
CA LEU A 588 -52.59 5.49 -14.89
C LEU A 588 -53.94 6.00 -14.36
N GLU A 589 -53.94 7.08 -13.58
CA GLU A 589 -55.13 7.73 -13.02
C GLU A 589 -56.01 8.38 -14.11
N GLN A 590 -55.42 9.10 -15.08
CA GLN A 590 -56.20 9.64 -16.22
C GLN A 590 -56.93 8.56 -17.01
N TYR A 591 -56.37 7.35 -17.08
CA TYR A 591 -57.04 6.20 -17.70
C TYR A 591 -58.03 5.50 -16.76
N ALA A 592 -57.88 5.61 -15.44
CA ALA A 592 -58.87 5.11 -14.49
C ALA A 592 -60.13 5.98 -14.51
N ASP A 593 -59.97 7.30 -14.62
CA ASP A 593 -61.07 8.27 -14.79
C ASP A 593 -61.81 8.05 -16.13
N GLU A 594 -61.08 7.75 -17.23
CA GLU A 594 -61.69 7.34 -18.52
C GLU A 594 -62.39 5.97 -18.46
N LEU A 595 -62.02 5.10 -17.50
CA LEU A 595 -62.60 3.77 -17.33
C LEU A 595 -63.83 3.81 -16.42
N GLU A 596 -63.86 4.69 -15.41
CA GLU A 596 -65.01 4.91 -14.51
C GLU A 596 -66.26 5.36 -15.30
N GLU A 597 -66.05 6.10 -16.39
CA GLU A 597 -67.10 6.48 -17.34
C GLU A 597 -67.63 5.29 -18.18
N LYS A 598 -66.79 4.26 -18.40
CA LYS A 598 -67.11 3.03 -19.16
C LYS A 598 -67.58 1.85 -18.30
N VAL A 599 -67.24 1.81 -17.01
CA VAL A 599 -67.60 0.72 -16.08
C VAL A 599 -69.08 0.81 -15.65
N LYS A 600 -69.70 1.98 -15.79
CA LYS A 600 -71.13 2.20 -15.51
C LYS A 600 -72.08 1.41 -16.44
N GLU A 601 -71.59 0.84 -17.53
CA GLU A 601 -72.41 0.12 -18.53
C GLU A 601 -72.33 -1.41 -18.48
N ARG A 602 -71.44 -2.02 -17.69
CA ARG A 602 -71.26 -3.49 -17.71
C ARG A 602 -71.05 -4.03 -16.30
N THR A 603 -72.09 -3.96 -15.47
CA THR A 603 -72.16 -4.68 -14.20
C THR A 603 -73.18 -5.79 -14.32
N SER A 604 -72.73 -7.05 -14.25
CA SER A 604 -73.27 -8.13 -13.41
C SER A 604 -72.69 -9.50 -13.82
N GLU A 605 -72.23 -10.26 -12.83
CA GLU A 605 -71.93 -11.72 -12.82
C GLU A 605 -70.69 -12.23 -13.59
N LEU A 606 -69.48 -12.13 -13.00
CA LEU A 606 -68.50 -13.25 -12.82
C LEU A 606 -67.19 -12.78 -12.11
N GLU A 607 -67.25 -12.27 -10.87
CA GLU A 607 -66.17 -11.39 -10.36
C GLU A 607 -65.10 -11.98 -9.41
N GLN A 608 -65.28 -13.13 -8.75
CA GLN A 608 -64.48 -13.36 -7.52
C GLN A 608 -63.16 -14.17 -7.65
N THR A 609 -62.83 -14.80 -8.79
CA THR A 609 -61.54 -15.54 -8.94
C THR A 609 -60.73 -15.09 -10.15
N LEU A 610 -61.41 -14.50 -11.14
CA LEU A 610 -60.76 -13.87 -12.30
C LEU A 610 -60.19 -12.48 -11.97
N GLY A 611 -60.72 -11.79 -10.95
CA GLY A 611 -60.24 -10.47 -10.52
C GLY A 611 -58.79 -10.49 -10.05
N GLU A 612 -58.46 -11.35 -9.09
CA GLU A 612 -57.10 -11.45 -8.53
C GLU A 612 -56.06 -11.85 -9.59
N VAL A 613 -56.36 -12.83 -10.45
CA VAL A 613 -55.43 -13.25 -11.53
C VAL A 613 -55.26 -12.14 -12.57
N ARG A 614 -56.31 -11.38 -12.87
CA ARG A 614 -56.27 -10.29 -13.85
C ARG A 614 -55.56 -9.05 -13.30
N GLU A 615 -55.75 -8.72 -12.03
CA GLU A 615 -54.98 -7.69 -11.34
C GLU A 615 -53.50 -8.06 -11.23
N LEU A 616 -53.18 -9.29 -10.81
CA LEU A 616 -51.80 -9.78 -10.75
C LEU A 616 -51.13 -9.78 -12.13
N LYS A 617 -51.86 -10.21 -13.17
CA LYS A 617 -51.38 -10.15 -14.56
C LYS A 617 -51.16 -8.71 -15.02
N GLN A 618 -52.07 -7.80 -14.68
CA GLN A 618 -51.95 -6.39 -15.05
C GLN A 618 -50.79 -5.71 -14.32
N GLN A 619 -50.55 -6.06 -13.05
CA GLN A 619 -49.39 -5.60 -12.30
C GLN A 619 -48.09 -6.14 -12.91
N GLN A 620 -48.05 -7.45 -13.22
CA GLN A 620 -46.91 -8.09 -13.86
C GLN A 620 -46.60 -7.48 -15.25
N ASP A 621 -47.61 -7.24 -16.08
CA ASP A 621 -47.44 -6.59 -17.39
C ASP A 621 -47.00 -5.12 -17.24
N GLY A 622 -47.38 -4.46 -16.14
CA GLY A 622 -46.88 -3.13 -15.77
C GLY A 622 -45.40 -3.13 -15.39
N ASP A 623 -44.97 -4.13 -14.61
CA ASP A 623 -43.56 -4.32 -14.24
C ASP A 623 -42.72 -4.66 -15.48
N TYR A 624 -43.22 -5.52 -16.38
CA TYR A 624 -42.58 -5.79 -17.68
C TYR A 624 -42.40 -4.52 -18.51
N PHE A 625 -43.42 -3.66 -18.57
CA PHE A 625 -43.33 -2.38 -19.28
C PHE A 625 -42.27 -1.45 -18.68
N LEU A 626 -42.19 -1.35 -17.36
CA LEU A 626 -41.18 -0.51 -16.70
C LEU A 626 -39.76 -1.02 -16.96
N THR A 627 -39.55 -2.35 -16.92
CA THR A 627 -38.26 -2.94 -17.22
C THR A 627 -37.88 -2.78 -18.70
N SER A 628 -38.81 -2.96 -19.64
CA SER A 628 -38.53 -2.76 -21.08
C SER A 628 -38.09 -1.32 -21.37
N LEU A 629 -38.67 -0.32 -20.69
CA LEU A 629 -38.27 1.09 -20.79
C LEU A 629 -36.85 1.38 -20.28
N LEU A 630 -36.32 0.55 -19.37
CA LEU A 630 -34.95 0.68 -18.88
C LEU A 630 -33.93 -0.01 -19.79
N ILE A 631 -34.33 -1.11 -20.45
CA ILE A 631 -33.45 -1.89 -21.33
C ILE A 631 -33.28 -1.21 -22.69
N LYS A 632 -34.35 -0.68 -23.29
CA LYS A 632 -34.32 -0.08 -24.64
C LYS A 632 -33.25 1.00 -24.84
N PRO A 633 -33.01 1.96 -23.92
CA PRO A 633 -31.94 2.96 -24.06
C PRO A 633 -30.52 2.38 -23.97
N LEU A 634 -30.35 1.21 -23.36
CA LEU A 634 -29.08 0.50 -23.28
C LEU A 634 -28.83 -0.35 -24.53
N GLY A 635 -29.90 -0.91 -25.11
CA GLY A 635 -29.89 -1.71 -26.34
C GLY A 635 -30.03 -0.91 -27.63
N SER A 636 -29.46 0.29 -27.70
CA SER A 636 -29.61 1.20 -28.85
C SER A 636 -28.35 1.25 -29.70
N ASN A 637 -28.51 1.34 -31.02
CA ASN A 637 -27.39 1.61 -31.92
C ASN A 637 -26.99 3.10 -31.85
N LYS A 638 -25.83 3.37 -31.23
CA LYS A 638 -25.22 4.70 -31.12
C LYS A 638 -23.96 4.84 -31.99
N ALA A 639 -23.62 3.82 -32.79
CA ALA A 639 -22.49 3.91 -33.69
C ALA A 639 -22.82 4.81 -34.88
N VAL A 640 -21.95 5.79 -35.12
CA VAL A 640 -22.00 6.67 -36.29
C VAL A 640 -20.62 6.61 -36.94
N SER A 641 -20.52 5.93 -38.07
CA SER A 641 -19.30 5.79 -38.86
C SER A 641 -19.63 5.83 -40.35
N GLU A 642 -18.74 6.39 -41.16
CA GLU A 642 -18.89 6.45 -42.62
C GLU A 642 -18.60 5.09 -43.28
N ASN A 643 -17.65 4.32 -42.73
CA ASN A 643 -17.17 3.07 -43.32
C ASN A 643 -17.79 1.82 -42.70
N VAL A 644 -18.35 1.91 -41.50
CA VAL A 644 -18.97 0.77 -40.80
C VAL A 644 -20.42 1.10 -40.53
N ARG A 645 -21.34 0.35 -41.13
CA ARG A 645 -22.76 0.48 -40.86
C ARG A 645 -23.23 -0.68 -39.99
N VAL A 646 -24.06 -0.33 -39.00
CA VAL A 646 -24.59 -1.28 -38.02
C VAL A 646 -26.11 -1.30 -38.09
N ASP A 647 -26.71 -2.48 -38.21
CA ASP A 647 -28.16 -2.67 -38.15
C ASP A 647 -28.52 -3.70 -37.07
N PHE A 648 -29.61 -3.47 -36.34
CA PHE A 648 -30.08 -4.33 -35.24
C PHE A 648 -31.41 -4.99 -35.59
N PHE A 649 -31.57 -6.23 -35.14
CA PHE A 649 -32.85 -6.92 -35.09
C PHE A 649 -32.96 -7.61 -33.73
N VAL A 650 -34.11 -7.45 -33.06
CA VAL A 650 -34.42 -8.10 -31.78
C VAL A 650 -35.90 -8.47 -31.85
N GLU A 651 -36.23 -9.69 -31.44
CA GLU A 651 -37.59 -10.23 -31.31
C GLU A 651 -37.60 -11.08 -30.04
N GLN A 652 -38.26 -10.59 -28.99
CA GLN A 652 -38.30 -11.28 -27.69
C GLN A 652 -39.54 -12.17 -27.61
N LYS A 653 -39.39 -13.36 -27.03
CA LYS A 653 -40.46 -14.34 -26.89
C LYS A 653 -41.60 -13.82 -26.01
N LYS A 654 -41.28 -13.13 -24.92
CA LYS A 654 -42.30 -12.62 -23.99
C LYS A 654 -42.86 -11.29 -24.50
N LYS A 655 -43.96 -11.41 -25.23
CA LYS A 655 -44.83 -10.28 -25.61
C LYS A 655 -45.87 -10.03 -24.52
N PHE A 656 -46.13 -8.77 -24.23
CA PHE A 656 -47.14 -8.37 -23.27
C PHE A 656 -47.86 -7.11 -23.77
N THR A 657 -49.10 -6.96 -23.31
CA THR A 657 -49.91 -5.79 -23.65
C THR A 657 -50.21 -5.06 -22.36
N PHE A 658 -49.53 -3.94 -22.15
CA PHE A 658 -49.84 -3.05 -21.04
C PHE A 658 -50.68 -1.89 -21.57
N ARG A 659 -51.99 -2.00 -21.39
CA ARG A 659 -53.01 -1.04 -21.85
C ARG A 659 -53.07 -0.96 -23.37
N ARG A 660 -52.49 0.08 -23.98
CA ARG A 660 -52.42 0.30 -25.44
C ARG A 660 -51.04 0.06 -26.03
N PHE A 661 -50.06 -0.25 -25.17
CA PHE A 661 -48.69 -0.52 -25.60
C PHE A 661 -48.53 -2.03 -25.71
N GLU A 662 -48.22 -2.46 -26.91
CA GLU A 662 -47.67 -3.79 -27.16
C GLU A 662 -46.16 -3.65 -27.12
N ASP A 663 -45.53 -4.40 -26.22
CA ASP A 663 -44.10 -4.37 -26.05
C ASP A 663 -43.58 -5.77 -25.70
N GLU A 664 -42.26 -5.90 -25.70
CA GLU A 664 -41.56 -7.17 -25.53
C GLU A 664 -40.42 -7.03 -24.51
N ILE A 665 -40.09 -8.14 -23.85
CA ILE A 665 -39.06 -8.20 -22.81
C ILE A 665 -38.37 -9.56 -22.86
N GLY A 666 -37.05 -9.59 -22.73
CA GLY A 666 -36.31 -10.85 -22.71
C GLY A 666 -34.82 -10.66 -22.41
N GLY A 667 -34.04 -11.72 -22.62
CA GLY A 667 -32.62 -11.79 -22.27
C GLY A 667 -31.68 -11.24 -23.34
N ASP A 668 -32.17 -11.09 -24.56
CA ASP A 668 -31.37 -10.70 -25.72
C ASP A 668 -31.08 -9.21 -25.79
N LEU A 669 -29.84 -8.84 -26.12
CA LEU A 669 -29.40 -7.45 -26.17
C LEU A 669 -28.38 -7.19 -27.29
N ASN A 670 -28.62 -6.12 -28.05
CA ASN A 670 -27.69 -5.55 -29.02
C ASN A 670 -27.20 -4.17 -28.55
N ILE A 671 -25.89 -3.97 -28.52
CA ILE A 671 -25.26 -2.68 -28.19
C ILE A 671 -24.26 -2.33 -29.29
N SER A 672 -24.23 -1.07 -29.70
CA SER A 672 -23.20 -0.57 -30.61
C SER A 672 -22.93 0.89 -30.33
N ASN A 673 -21.66 1.25 -30.37
CA ASN A 673 -21.19 2.58 -30.01
C ASN A 673 -19.84 2.88 -30.66
N HIS A 674 -19.42 4.14 -30.60
CA HIS A 674 -18.15 4.58 -31.16
C HIS A 674 -17.16 5.03 -30.07
N ILE A 675 -15.91 4.55 -30.14
CA ILE A 675 -14.80 4.96 -29.26
C ILE A 675 -13.55 5.33 -30.05
N ARG A 676 -12.64 6.04 -29.39
CA ARG A 676 -11.34 6.41 -29.96
C ARG A 676 -10.22 5.81 -29.11
N LEU A 677 -9.35 5.03 -29.74
CA LEU A 677 -8.16 4.41 -29.11
C LEU A 677 -6.91 4.75 -29.93
N ARG A 678 -5.87 5.29 -29.29
CA ARG A 678 -4.61 5.72 -29.92
C ARG A 678 -4.85 6.56 -31.17
N ASP A 679 -5.70 7.57 -31.02
CA ASP A 679 -6.16 8.47 -32.07
C ASP A 679 -6.91 7.86 -33.26
N ARG A 680 -7.20 6.56 -33.27
CA ARG A 680 -8.03 5.90 -34.29
C ARG A 680 -9.45 5.64 -33.81
N SER A 681 -10.38 5.66 -34.75
CA SER A 681 -11.82 5.43 -34.54
C SER A 681 -12.16 3.94 -34.60
N TYR A 682 -12.97 3.48 -33.67
CA TYR A 682 -13.44 2.09 -33.61
C TYR A 682 -14.94 2.03 -33.33
N THR A 683 -15.62 1.18 -34.10
CA THR A 683 -17.01 0.78 -33.86
C THR A 683 -17.04 -0.43 -32.94
N ILE A 684 -17.62 -0.25 -31.75
CA ILE A 684 -17.90 -1.33 -30.80
C ILE A 684 -19.22 -1.97 -31.17
N PHE A 685 -19.29 -3.29 -31.05
CA PHE A 685 -20.54 -4.02 -31.04
C PHE A 685 -20.55 -5.11 -29.96
N LEU A 686 -21.74 -5.38 -29.45
CA LEU A 686 -22.03 -6.48 -28.54
C LEU A 686 -23.39 -7.07 -28.92
N ASN A 687 -23.41 -8.36 -29.18
CA ASN A 687 -24.64 -9.16 -29.22
C ASN A 687 -24.56 -10.17 -28.07
N ALA A 688 -25.63 -10.28 -27.30
CA ALA A 688 -25.63 -11.08 -26.09
C ALA A 688 -27.00 -11.66 -25.79
N ASP A 689 -26.98 -12.82 -25.15
CA ASP A 689 -28.14 -13.49 -24.59
C ASP A 689 -27.86 -13.75 -23.09
N ALA A 690 -28.73 -13.21 -22.25
CA ALA A 690 -28.68 -13.41 -20.81
C ALA A 690 -29.59 -14.56 -20.38
N MET A 691 -29.06 -15.48 -19.58
CA MET A 691 -29.76 -16.68 -19.12
C MET A 691 -31.14 -16.38 -18.53
N GLY A 692 -32.18 -16.87 -19.21
CA GLY A 692 -33.60 -16.70 -18.88
C GLY A 692 -34.35 -15.91 -19.95
N LYS A 693 -35.67 -16.07 -20.06
CA LYS A 693 -36.44 -15.59 -21.24
C LYS A 693 -37.36 -14.38 -21.01
N SER A 694 -37.55 -13.99 -19.76
CA SER A 694 -38.53 -12.95 -19.41
C SER A 694 -37.89 -12.02 -18.39
N MET A 695 -38.51 -11.79 -17.23
CA MET A 695 -37.97 -10.88 -16.22
C MET A 695 -36.54 -11.24 -15.76
N GLN A 696 -36.21 -12.53 -15.66
CA GLN A 696 -34.86 -12.96 -15.27
C GLN A 696 -33.81 -12.60 -16.33
N GLY A 697 -34.06 -12.95 -17.60
CA GLY A 697 -33.19 -12.57 -18.72
C GLY A 697 -33.05 -11.06 -18.85
N ALA A 698 -34.18 -10.35 -18.73
CA ALA A 698 -34.23 -8.89 -18.76
C ALA A 698 -33.40 -8.23 -17.65
N GLY A 699 -33.35 -8.83 -16.46
CA GLY A 699 -32.45 -8.42 -15.39
C GLY A 699 -30.98 -8.54 -15.78
N GLY A 700 -30.61 -9.64 -16.45
CA GLY A 700 -29.26 -9.84 -16.98
C GLY A 700 -28.90 -8.87 -18.09
N ALA A 701 -29.80 -8.66 -19.05
CA ALA A 701 -29.64 -7.68 -20.12
C ALA A 701 -29.47 -6.25 -19.57
N LEU A 702 -30.24 -5.88 -18.54
CA LEU A 702 -30.13 -4.57 -17.89
C LEU A 702 -28.75 -4.36 -17.24
N VAL A 703 -28.26 -5.36 -16.49
CA VAL A 703 -26.93 -5.30 -15.85
C VAL A 703 -25.83 -5.23 -16.91
N LEU A 704 -25.90 -6.08 -17.94
CA LEU A 704 -24.95 -6.12 -19.04
C LEU A 704 -24.87 -4.76 -19.75
N GLY A 705 -26.02 -4.21 -20.13
CA GLY A 705 -26.12 -2.92 -20.80
C GLY A 705 -25.57 -1.76 -19.97
N ALA A 706 -25.88 -1.72 -18.68
CA ALA A 706 -25.42 -0.65 -17.79
C ALA A 706 -23.89 -0.67 -17.58
N VAL A 707 -23.30 -1.86 -17.42
CA VAL A 707 -21.85 -2.01 -17.25
C VAL A 707 -21.12 -1.73 -18.57
N CYS A 708 -21.63 -2.22 -19.69
CA CYS A 708 -21.06 -1.95 -21.01
C CYS A 708 -21.02 -0.45 -21.31
N GLU A 709 -22.13 0.26 -21.08
CA GLU A 709 -22.18 1.73 -21.23
C GLU A 709 -21.21 2.45 -20.28
N SER A 710 -21.05 1.97 -19.04
CA SER A 710 -20.06 2.52 -18.10
C SER A 710 -18.63 2.40 -18.61
N ILE A 711 -18.27 1.25 -19.21
CA ILE A 711 -16.95 1.01 -19.79
C ILE A 711 -16.70 1.96 -20.97
N ILE A 712 -17.70 2.15 -21.83
CA ILE A 712 -17.63 3.04 -23.00
C ILE A 712 -17.43 4.49 -22.55
N GLU A 713 -18.23 4.98 -21.62
CA GLU A 713 -18.14 6.37 -21.13
C GLU A 713 -16.80 6.63 -20.40
N ARG A 714 -16.33 5.68 -19.60
CA ARG A 714 -15.00 5.78 -18.97
C ARG A 714 -13.88 5.88 -19.98
N THR A 715 -14.01 5.16 -21.11
CA THR A 715 -13.04 5.22 -22.21
C THR A 715 -13.02 6.59 -22.87
N ARG A 716 -14.17 7.25 -22.99
CA ARG A 716 -14.27 8.61 -23.55
C ARG A 716 -13.64 9.67 -22.63
N MET A 717 -13.84 9.53 -21.33
CA MET A 717 -13.41 10.53 -20.34
C MET A 717 -11.93 10.43 -19.94
N ALA A 718 -11.39 9.22 -19.83
CA ALA A 718 -10.04 8.99 -19.27
C ALA A 718 -8.98 8.86 -20.38
N ALA A 719 -7.99 9.75 -20.38
CA ALA A 719 -6.86 9.68 -21.32
C ALA A 719 -6.10 8.34 -21.24
N SER A 720 -5.87 7.82 -20.03
CA SER A 720 -5.20 6.53 -19.82
C SER A 720 -5.92 5.34 -20.47
N MET A 721 -7.24 5.41 -20.64
CA MET A 721 -8.03 4.38 -21.32
C MET A 721 -7.95 4.50 -22.84
N ARG A 722 -7.85 5.74 -23.37
CA ARG A 722 -7.69 6.00 -24.81
C ARG A 722 -6.33 5.59 -25.35
N GLU A 723 -5.30 5.54 -24.52
CA GLU A 723 -3.96 5.08 -24.92
C GLU A 723 -3.82 3.55 -25.04
N LEU A 724 -4.87 2.79 -24.69
CA LEU A 724 -4.85 1.33 -24.78
C LEU A 724 -4.91 0.86 -26.24
N SER A 725 -4.28 -0.29 -26.51
CA SER A 725 -4.47 -0.99 -27.79
C SER A 725 -5.86 -1.66 -27.83
N PRO A 726 -6.44 -1.90 -29.02
CA PRO A 726 -7.77 -2.53 -29.13
C PRO A 726 -7.83 -3.89 -28.41
N GLU A 727 -6.77 -4.70 -28.48
CA GLU A 727 -6.71 -6.00 -27.81
C GLU A 727 -6.74 -5.87 -26.28
N ARG A 728 -6.00 -4.90 -25.73
CA ARG A 728 -5.96 -4.64 -24.28
C ARG A 728 -7.28 -4.07 -23.79
N TRP A 729 -7.87 -3.14 -24.54
CA TRP A 729 -9.16 -2.57 -24.21
C TRP A 729 -10.24 -3.66 -24.19
N LEU A 730 -10.31 -4.49 -25.24
CA LEU A 730 -11.30 -5.55 -25.40
C LEU A 730 -11.16 -6.60 -24.29
N LYS A 731 -9.93 -7.02 -23.99
CA LYS A 731 -9.64 -7.92 -22.87
C LYS A 731 -10.11 -7.34 -21.53
N ASN A 732 -9.82 -6.07 -21.26
CA ASN A 732 -10.19 -5.42 -20.01
C ASN A 732 -11.71 -5.30 -19.89
N ALA A 733 -12.39 -4.89 -20.97
CA ALA A 733 -13.84 -4.81 -21.04
C ALA A 733 -14.49 -6.17 -20.79
N PHE A 734 -14.02 -7.21 -21.47
CA PHE A 734 -14.48 -8.59 -21.26
C PHE A 734 -14.26 -9.07 -19.83
N THR A 735 -13.07 -8.81 -19.26
CA THR A 735 -12.75 -9.21 -17.88
C THR A 735 -13.67 -8.51 -16.88
N GLU A 736 -13.93 -7.21 -17.08
CA GLU A 736 -14.82 -6.45 -16.21
C GLU A 736 -16.25 -6.98 -16.27
N LEU A 737 -16.78 -7.22 -17.47
CA LEU A 737 -18.08 -7.86 -17.67
C LEU A 737 -18.13 -9.23 -17.00
N HIS A 738 -17.12 -10.08 -17.24
CA HIS A 738 -17.04 -11.41 -16.64
C HIS A 738 -17.03 -11.36 -15.11
N LYS A 739 -16.25 -10.45 -14.50
CA LYS A 739 -16.17 -10.30 -13.03
C LYS A 739 -17.46 -9.77 -12.41
N VAL A 740 -18.20 -8.91 -13.11
CA VAL A 740 -19.54 -8.51 -12.65
C VAL A 740 -20.45 -9.73 -12.63
N PHE A 741 -20.46 -10.53 -13.70
CA PHE A 741 -21.33 -11.70 -13.74
C PHE A 741 -20.89 -12.84 -12.81
N GLU A 742 -19.59 -12.95 -12.50
CA GLU A 742 -19.07 -13.93 -11.53
C GLU A 742 -19.61 -13.67 -10.11
N SER A 743 -19.96 -12.42 -9.80
CA SER A 743 -20.59 -12.07 -8.52
C SER A 743 -22.00 -12.64 -8.33
N PHE A 744 -22.65 -13.12 -9.41
CA PHE A 744 -23.92 -13.85 -9.34
C PHE A 744 -23.73 -15.34 -9.00
N ASP A 745 -22.51 -15.83 -8.80
CA ASP A 745 -22.20 -17.19 -8.34
C ASP A 745 -22.91 -18.29 -9.17
N GLY A 746 -22.88 -18.14 -10.51
CA GLY A 746 -23.52 -19.07 -11.45
C GLY A 746 -25.05 -18.96 -11.55
N SER A 747 -25.72 -18.12 -10.75
CA SER A 747 -27.18 -17.92 -10.84
C SER A 747 -27.64 -17.14 -12.07
N MET A 748 -26.72 -16.44 -12.72
CA MET A 748 -26.94 -15.73 -13.97
C MET A 748 -25.67 -15.78 -14.83
N LEU A 749 -25.83 -16.27 -16.05
CA LEU A 749 -24.77 -16.38 -17.04
C LEU A 749 -25.18 -15.63 -18.30
N VAL A 750 -24.21 -15.15 -19.07
CA VAL A 750 -24.47 -14.43 -20.32
C VAL A 750 -23.58 -15.00 -21.42
N SER A 751 -24.20 -15.41 -22.53
CA SER A 751 -23.48 -15.68 -23.77
C SER A 751 -23.31 -14.36 -24.53
N THR A 752 -22.13 -14.08 -25.10
CA THR A 752 -21.95 -12.84 -25.87
C THR A 752 -20.82 -12.92 -26.88
N VAL A 753 -20.99 -12.21 -27.99
CA VAL A 753 -19.90 -11.75 -28.86
C VAL A 753 -19.68 -10.27 -28.60
N LEU A 754 -18.47 -9.91 -28.15
CA LEU A 754 -18.03 -8.53 -27.98
C LEU A 754 -16.88 -8.25 -28.97
N GLY A 755 -17.00 -7.18 -29.74
CA GLY A 755 -15.96 -6.83 -30.71
C GLY A 755 -15.79 -5.33 -31.00
N LEU A 756 -14.67 -5.04 -31.65
CA LEU A 756 -14.24 -3.74 -32.16
C LEU A 756 -13.92 -3.87 -33.64
N ILE A 757 -14.45 -2.98 -34.46
CA ILE A 757 -14.01 -2.82 -35.86
C ILE A 757 -13.21 -1.52 -35.95
N ASP A 758 -12.01 -1.59 -36.52
CA ASP A 758 -11.26 -0.39 -36.93
C ASP A 758 -11.94 0.21 -38.17
N ASP A 759 -12.51 1.40 -38.03
CA ASP A 759 -13.32 2.06 -39.05
C ASP A 759 -12.53 2.38 -40.33
N GLU A 760 -11.20 2.48 -40.25
CA GLU A 760 -10.35 2.77 -41.41
C GLU A 760 -9.87 1.49 -42.08
N SER A 761 -9.31 0.57 -41.29
CA SER A 761 -8.62 -0.62 -41.81
C SER A 761 -9.53 -1.83 -41.98
N GLY A 762 -10.74 -1.84 -41.41
CA GLY A 762 -11.68 -2.98 -41.49
C GLY A 762 -11.25 -4.18 -40.64
N VAL A 763 -10.32 -4.01 -39.70
CA VAL A 763 -9.90 -5.11 -38.82
C VAL A 763 -10.91 -5.29 -37.71
N LEU A 764 -11.49 -6.48 -37.63
CA LEU A 764 -12.36 -6.94 -36.56
C LEU A 764 -11.53 -7.60 -35.45
N TYR A 765 -11.60 -7.06 -34.23
CA TYR A 765 -11.09 -7.66 -33.00
C TYR A 765 -12.27 -8.14 -32.19
N TYR A 766 -12.34 -9.42 -31.81
CA TYR A 766 -13.50 -9.93 -31.09
C TYR A 766 -13.17 -11.04 -30.10
N ILE A 767 -14.05 -11.21 -29.13
CA ILE A 767 -14.10 -12.33 -28.19
C ILE A 767 -15.53 -12.88 -28.23
N ASN A 768 -15.64 -14.19 -28.51
CA ASN A 768 -16.88 -14.93 -28.42
C ASN A 768 -16.86 -15.79 -27.14
N ALA A 769 -17.84 -15.58 -26.25
CA ALA A 769 -18.01 -16.33 -25.02
C ALA A 769 -19.26 -17.21 -25.09
N GLU A 770 -19.06 -18.43 -25.58
CA GLU A 770 -20.06 -19.50 -25.69
C GLU A 770 -21.37 -19.01 -26.35
N HIS A 771 -21.23 -18.12 -27.33
CA HIS A 771 -22.30 -17.54 -28.12
C HIS A 771 -22.23 -18.12 -29.54
N PRO A 772 -23.35 -18.22 -30.28
CA PRO A 772 -23.34 -18.81 -31.61
C PRO A 772 -22.32 -18.14 -32.54
N TRP A 773 -21.71 -18.93 -33.42
CA TRP A 773 -20.64 -18.46 -34.30
C TRP A 773 -21.08 -17.32 -35.20
N THR A 774 -20.18 -16.37 -35.39
CA THR A 774 -20.36 -15.19 -36.20
C THR A 774 -20.26 -15.56 -37.68
N VAL A 775 -21.17 -15.04 -38.49
CA VAL A 775 -21.26 -15.33 -39.92
C VAL A 775 -20.63 -14.20 -40.73
N LEU A 776 -19.75 -14.55 -41.66
CA LEU A 776 -19.30 -13.72 -42.76
C LEU A 776 -20.18 -14.00 -43.98
N TYR A 777 -20.79 -12.96 -44.52
CA TYR A 777 -21.44 -12.98 -45.83
C TYR A 777 -20.62 -12.16 -46.81
N ARG A 778 -20.05 -12.84 -47.81
CA ARG A 778 -19.19 -12.26 -48.85
C ARG A 778 -19.57 -12.83 -50.21
N ASP A 779 -19.76 -11.95 -51.19
CA ASP A 779 -20.06 -12.31 -52.58
C ASP A 779 -21.22 -13.32 -52.76
N GLY A 780 -22.23 -13.25 -51.88
CA GLY A 780 -23.39 -14.14 -51.93
C GLY A 780 -23.24 -15.46 -51.16
N ILE A 781 -22.10 -15.70 -50.51
CA ILE A 781 -21.81 -16.93 -49.76
C ILE A 781 -21.71 -16.62 -48.28
N ALA A 782 -22.32 -17.45 -47.42
CA ALA A 782 -22.23 -17.34 -45.98
C ALA A 782 -21.28 -18.40 -45.39
N SER A 783 -20.42 -18.01 -44.44
CA SER A 783 -19.49 -18.91 -43.75
C SER A 783 -19.25 -18.45 -42.31
N PHE A 784 -18.86 -19.35 -41.41
CA PHE A 784 -18.45 -18.97 -40.06
C PHE A 784 -17.00 -18.46 -40.03
N ILE A 785 -16.71 -17.49 -39.17
CA ILE A 785 -15.34 -16.96 -38.98
C ILE A 785 -14.59 -17.62 -37.81
N GLU A 786 -15.32 -18.27 -36.91
CA GLU A 786 -14.77 -19.05 -35.80
C GLU A 786 -14.47 -20.51 -36.20
N ASP A 787 -13.44 -21.07 -35.56
CA ASP A 787 -12.98 -22.45 -35.72
C ASP A 787 -13.04 -23.26 -34.41
N ASP A 788 -13.26 -22.61 -33.26
CA ASP A 788 -13.39 -23.22 -31.94
C ASP A 788 -14.10 -22.27 -30.94
N LEU A 789 -14.83 -22.84 -29.97
CA LEU A 789 -15.43 -22.13 -28.83
C LEU A 789 -14.50 -22.23 -27.62
N MET A 790 -13.71 -21.19 -27.38
CA MET A 790 -12.67 -21.26 -26.35
C MET A 790 -13.03 -20.61 -25.01
N PHE A 791 -14.08 -19.79 -24.93
CA PHE A 791 -14.49 -19.12 -23.69
C PHE A 791 -15.88 -19.56 -23.26
N ARG A 792 -16.04 -19.82 -21.95
CA ARG A 792 -17.35 -20.07 -21.33
C ARG A 792 -18.16 -18.77 -21.21
N LYS A 793 -19.48 -18.91 -21.02
CA LYS A 793 -20.38 -17.79 -20.70
C LYS A 793 -19.83 -16.92 -19.56
N LEU A 794 -20.09 -15.62 -19.65
CA LEU A 794 -19.77 -14.66 -18.59
C LEU A 794 -20.40 -15.11 -17.27
N GLY A 795 -19.66 -15.01 -16.17
CA GLY A 795 -20.11 -15.42 -14.83
C GLY A 795 -19.78 -16.84 -14.40
N THR A 796 -19.18 -17.65 -15.27
CA THR A 796 -18.70 -19.00 -14.91
C THR A 796 -17.53 -18.92 -13.92
N THR A 797 -17.67 -19.53 -12.74
CA THR A 797 -16.63 -19.55 -11.70
C THR A 797 -15.51 -20.55 -12.03
N GLY A 798 -14.28 -20.27 -11.58
CA GLY A 798 -13.14 -21.18 -11.78
C GLY A 798 -12.49 -21.12 -13.17
N LEU A 799 -12.75 -20.06 -13.94
CA LEU A 799 -12.06 -19.79 -15.19
C LEU A 799 -10.60 -19.34 -14.94
N ASP A 800 -9.67 -20.30 -14.92
CA ASP A 800 -8.21 -20.04 -15.01
C ASP A 800 -7.70 -19.96 -16.46
N GLY A 801 -8.62 -19.85 -17.43
CA GLY A 801 -8.31 -19.74 -18.86
C GLY A 801 -7.60 -18.45 -19.24
N ARG A 802 -6.65 -18.54 -20.19
CA ARG A 802 -5.94 -17.36 -20.72
C ARG A 802 -6.85 -16.62 -21.73
N ILE A 803 -7.29 -15.42 -21.40
CA ILE A 803 -8.08 -14.56 -22.31
C ILE A 803 -7.20 -14.11 -23.49
N TYR A 804 -7.67 -14.33 -24.71
CA TYR A 804 -7.05 -13.91 -25.94
C TYR A 804 -8.12 -13.39 -26.92
N VAL A 805 -7.71 -12.58 -27.90
CA VAL A 805 -8.53 -11.81 -28.82
C VAL A 805 -8.33 -12.35 -30.24
N LYS A 806 -9.41 -12.75 -30.90
CA LYS A 806 -9.38 -13.14 -32.31
C LYS A 806 -9.39 -11.90 -33.19
N THR A 807 -8.73 -11.98 -34.35
CA THR A 807 -8.64 -10.90 -35.33
C THR A 807 -9.03 -11.40 -36.70
N PHE A 808 -9.90 -10.68 -37.40
CA PHE A 808 -10.34 -10.98 -38.77
C PHE A 808 -10.22 -9.72 -39.64
N GLN A 809 -9.84 -9.86 -40.91
CA GLN A 809 -9.70 -8.73 -41.83
C GLN A 809 -10.92 -8.66 -42.75
N LEU A 810 -11.69 -7.58 -42.65
CA LEU A 810 -12.82 -7.32 -43.56
C LEU A 810 -12.32 -6.70 -44.86
N GLU A 811 -12.99 -7.09 -45.94
CA GLU A 811 -12.87 -6.50 -47.27
C GLU A 811 -14.07 -5.58 -47.54
N PRO A 812 -13.91 -4.52 -48.35
CA PRO A 812 -15.03 -3.69 -48.75
C PRO A 812 -16.16 -4.52 -49.37
N GLY A 813 -17.38 -4.37 -48.85
CA GLY A 813 -18.55 -5.15 -49.23
C GLY A 813 -18.86 -6.34 -48.30
N ASP A 814 -17.97 -6.66 -47.36
CA ASP A 814 -18.23 -7.71 -46.36
C ASP A 814 -19.34 -7.31 -45.39
N VAL A 815 -20.12 -8.32 -45.00
CA VAL A 815 -21.10 -8.22 -43.93
C VAL A 815 -20.82 -9.28 -42.87
N ILE A 816 -20.71 -8.84 -41.63
CA ILE A 816 -20.61 -9.68 -40.44
C ILE A 816 -21.96 -9.72 -39.73
N ILE A 817 -22.43 -10.91 -39.38
CA ILE A 817 -23.68 -11.14 -38.67
C ILE A 817 -23.42 -11.97 -37.43
N ALA A 818 -23.68 -11.41 -36.25
CA ALA A 818 -23.75 -12.17 -35.00
C ALA A 818 -25.21 -12.26 -34.55
N GLY A 819 -25.59 -13.35 -33.90
CA GLY A 819 -26.94 -13.54 -33.40
C GLY A 819 -27.03 -14.58 -32.30
N SER A 820 -28.06 -14.45 -31.45
CA SER A 820 -28.34 -15.34 -30.33
C SER A 820 -28.77 -16.75 -30.76
N ASP A 821 -28.82 -17.66 -29.79
CA ASP A 821 -29.19 -19.07 -29.96
C ASP A 821 -30.61 -19.25 -30.49
N GLY A 822 -31.51 -18.27 -30.29
CA GLY A 822 -32.82 -18.21 -30.92
C GLY A 822 -32.80 -18.41 -32.44
N ARG A 823 -31.67 -18.11 -33.12
CA ARG A 823 -31.53 -18.32 -34.57
C ARG A 823 -31.49 -19.81 -34.95
N ASP A 824 -31.09 -20.67 -34.02
CA ASP A 824 -30.91 -22.11 -34.17
C ASP A 824 -32.05 -22.88 -33.46
N ASP A 825 -32.67 -22.29 -32.43
CA ASP A 825 -33.76 -22.84 -31.59
C ASP A 825 -35.16 -22.84 -32.27
N ILE A 826 -35.25 -23.52 -33.42
CA ILE A 826 -36.44 -23.55 -34.28
C ILE A 826 -37.22 -24.86 -34.07
N LEU A 827 -38.51 -24.77 -33.77
CA LEU A 827 -39.42 -25.92 -33.71
C LEU A 827 -39.90 -26.30 -35.12
N ILE A 828 -39.49 -27.47 -35.60
CA ILE A 828 -39.81 -27.99 -36.94
C ILE A 828 -41.07 -28.86 -36.93
N GLY A 829 -41.37 -29.55 -35.81
CA GLY A 829 -42.53 -30.43 -35.72
C GLY A 829 -42.74 -31.07 -34.35
N THR A 830 -43.65 -32.04 -34.28
CA THR A 830 -43.94 -32.82 -33.06
C THR A 830 -44.10 -34.29 -33.45
N GLU A 831 -43.45 -35.20 -32.73
CA GLU A 831 -43.57 -36.63 -32.96
C GLU A 831 -44.95 -37.17 -32.54
N GLN A 832 -45.27 -38.41 -32.93
CA GLN A 832 -46.52 -39.08 -32.58
C GLN A 832 -46.70 -39.30 -31.06
N ASP A 833 -45.62 -39.24 -30.28
CA ASP A 833 -45.61 -39.35 -28.81
C ASP A 833 -45.76 -37.99 -28.09
N GLY A 834 -45.80 -36.88 -28.83
CA GLY A 834 -45.90 -35.52 -28.30
C GLY A 834 -44.56 -34.83 -28.00
N SER A 835 -43.42 -35.45 -28.29
CA SER A 835 -42.09 -34.82 -28.17
C SER A 835 -41.84 -33.78 -29.28
N ARG A 836 -41.15 -32.69 -28.93
CA ARG A 836 -40.89 -31.56 -29.84
C ARG A 836 -39.63 -31.83 -30.67
N ILE A 837 -39.72 -31.65 -31.99
CA ILE A 837 -38.57 -31.76 -32.91
C ILE A 837 -37.99 -30.35 -33.09
N ILE A 838 -36.80 -30.12 -32.51
CA ILE A 838 -36.03 -28.87 -32.62
C ILE A 838 -34.96 -29.06 -33.70
N ASN A 839 -34.65 -28.00 -34.43
CA ASN A 839 -33.56 -28.00 -35.41
C ASN A 839 -32.23 -28.42 -34.80
N ASP A 840 -31.55 -29.36 -35.44
CA ASP A 840 -30.21 -29.86 -35.10
C ASP A 840 -29.18 -29.56 -36.21
N ASP A 841 -29.58 -28.97 -37.33
CA ASP A 841 -28.68 -28.57 -38.42
C ASP A 841 -28.02 -27.22 -38.13
N GLU A 842 -26.75 -27.28 -37.71
CA GLU A 842 -25.89 -26.12 -37.41
C GLU A 842 -25.60 -25.23 -38.64
N LEU A 843 -25.78 -25.74 -39.87
CA LEU A 843 -25.56 -25.00 -41.10
C LEU A 843 -26.83 -24.34 -41.64
N LEU A 844 -27.98 -24.58 -40.99
CA LEU A 844 -29.25 -24.01 -41.42
C LEU A 844 -29.19 -22.49 -41.47
N PHE A 845 -28.62 -21.85 -40.42
CA PHE A 845 -28.53 -20.40 -40.34
C PHE A 845 -27.74 -19.79 -41.50
N LEU A 846 -26.63 -20.40 -41.93
CA LEU A 846 -25.86 -19.94 -43.10
C LEU A 846 -26.71 -19.89 -44.37
N ARG A 847 -27.49 -20.95 -44.64
CA ARG A 847 -28.39 -20.99 -45.79
C ARG A 847 -29.50 -19.93 -45.69
N LYS A 848 -29.96 -19.60 -44.47
CA LYS A 848 -30.92 -18.51 -44.25
C LYS A 848 -30.31 -17.13 -44.46
N VAL A 849 -29.04 -16.95 -44.10
CA VAL A 849 -28.27 -15.73 -44.38
C VAL A 849 -28.14 -15.52 -45.90
N GLU A 850 -27.81 -16.58 -46.66
CA GLU A 850 -27.74 -16.53 -48.12
C GLU A 850 -29.10 -16.23 -48.76
N GLN A 851 -30.17 -16.91 -48.31
CA GLN A 851 -31.54 -16.65 -48.77
C GLN A 851 -31.98 -15.22 -48.49
N GLY A 852 -31.61 -14.68 -47.32
CA GLY A 852 -31.88 -13.31 -46.89
C GLY A 852 -30.93 -12.27 -47.48
N LYS A 853 -29.93 -12.68 -48.27
CA LYS A 853 -28.88 -11.83 -48.85
C LYS A 853 -28.14 -10.94 -47.83
N GLY A 854 -27.98 -11.43 -46.60
CA GLY A 854 -27.35 -10.67 -45.52
C GLY A 854 -28.23 -9.59 -44.86
N GLU A 855 -29.51 -9.47 -45.22
CA GLU A 855 -30.44 -8.49 -44.63
C GLU A 855 -31.24 -9.09 -43.47
N LEU A 856 -31.11 -8.49 -42.27
CA LEU A 856 -31.63 -9.06 -41.01
C LEU A 856 -33.13 -9.42 -41.05
N LYS A 857 -33.97 -8.52 -41.60
CA LYS A 857 -35.41 -8.74 -41.68
C LYS A 857 -35.77 -9.89 -42.64
N SER A 858 -35.02 -10.02 -43.73
CA SER A 858 -35.21 -11.11 -44.70
C SER A 858 -34.77 -12.44 -44.12
N ILE A 859 -33.68 -12.44 -43.34
CA ILE A 859 -33.18 -13.62 -42.62
C ILE A 859 -34.23 -14.10 -41.61
N TYR A 860 -34.81 -13.20 -40.82
CA TYR A 860 -35.89 -13.51 -39.88
C TYR A 860 -37.10 -14.17 -40.56
N LEU A 861 -37.55 -13.65 -41.70
CA LEU A 861 -38.64 -14.24 -42.49
C LEU A 861 -38.26 -15.63 -43.05
N ALA A 862 -37.01 -15.81 -43.45
CA ALA A 862 -36.49 -17.10 -43.93
C ALA A 862 -36.38 -18.16 -42.81
N ILE A 863 -36.12 -17.74 -41.57
CA ILE A 863 -36.12 -18.58 -40.36
C ILE A 863 -37.56 -18.96 -39.98
N THR A 864 -38.45 -17.97 -39.83
CA THR A 864 -39.84 -18.18 -39.39
C THR A 864 -40.71 -18.93 -40.40
N SER A 865 -40.36 -18.90 -41.69
CA SER A 865 -40.99 -19.76 -42.70
C SER A 865 -40.58 -21.23 -42.60
N HIS A 866 -39.51 -21.55 -41.86
CA HIS A 866 -39.04 -22.92 -41.64
C HIS A 866 -39.63 -23.55 -40.37
N GLY A 867 -39.93 -22.76 -39.34
CA GLY A 867 -40.52 -23.21 -38.08
C GLY A 867 -40.72 -22.07 -37.09
N MET A 868 -41.30 -22.37 -35.91
CA MET A 868 -41.56 -21.38 -34.87
C MET A 868 -40.34 -21.22 -33.94
N LEU A 869 -39.98 -19.98 -33.60
CA LEU A 869 -38.93 -19.68 -32.63
C LEU A 869 -39.31 -20.16 -31.22
N THR A 870 -38.38 -20.84 -30.55
CA THR A 870 -38.60 -21.33 -29.18
C THR A 870 -37.88 -20.50 -28.10
N ASP A 871 -37.00 -19.59 -28.52
CA ASP A 871 -36.29 -18.62 -27.67
C ASP A 871 -36.34 -17.18 -28.20
N ASP A 872 -35.78 -16.25 -27.42
CA ASP A 872 -35.51 -14.87 -27.81
C ASP A 872 -34.53 -14.85 -29.01
N LEU A 873 -34.73 -13.96 -29.98
CA LEU A 873 -33.86 -13.84 -31.16
C LEU A 873 -33.33 -12.42 -31.28
N SER A 874 -32.01 -12.28 -31.35
CA SER A 874 -31.34 -11.05 -31.68
C SER A 874 -30.29 -11.28 -32.74
N MET A 875 -30.14 -10.31 -33.63
CA MET A 875 -29.11 -10.29 -34.64
C MET A 875 -28.54 -8.88 -34.78
N ILE A 876 -27.23 -8.81 -34.99
CA ILE A 876 -26.52 -7.59 -35.32
C ILE A 876 -25.81 -7.78 -36.65
N ARG A 877 -25.95 -6.80 -37.54
CA ARG A 877 -25.33 -6.76 -38.87
C ARG A 877 -24.32 -5.63 -38.90
N LEU A 878 -23.11 -5.92 -39.34
CA LEU A 878 -22.00 -4.97 -39.48
C LEU A 878 -21.49 -5.04 -40.91
N SER A 879 -21.67 -3.98 -41.70
CA SER A 879 -21.16 -3.91 -43.07
C SER A 879 -19.98 -2.96 -43.18
N PHE A 880 -18.95 -3.33 -43.95
CA PHE A 880 -17.76 -2.52 -44.16
C PHE A 880 -17.71 -1.96 -45.59
N LYS A 881 -17.75 -0.62 -45.72
CA LYS A 881 -17.70 0.14 -46.98
C LYS A 881 -18.73 -0.35 -48.01
N GLU A 882 -20.01 -0.28 -47.65
CA GLU A 882 -21.13 -0.51 -48.56
C GLU A 882 -21.22 0.59 -49.62
N ALA A 883 -20.68 0.29 -50.79
CA ALA A 883 -20.81 1.01 -52.07
C ALA A 883 -20.34 2.47 -52.11
N ASP A 884 -19.14 2.65 -52.71
CA ASP A 884 -19.00 3.60 -53.82
C ASP A 884 -18.24 2.89 -54.96
N GLN A 885 -18.87 2.78 -56.13
CA GLN A 885 -18.41 1.93 -57.24
C GLN A 885 -17.50 2.68 -58.23
N ASN A 886 -16.99 3.85 -57.85
CA ASN A 886 -16.21 4.74 -58.72
C ASN A 886 -14.85 5.14 -58.14
N VAL A 887 -13.98 4.17 -57.84
CA VAL A 887 -12.53 4.43 -57.73
C VAL A 887 -11.73 3.26 -58.30
N LYS A 888 -11.92 2.97 -59.59
CA LYS A 888 -11.03 2.08 -60.34
C LYS A 888 -10.82 2.70 -61.70
N ASP A 889 -9.79 3.54 -61.82
CA ASP A 889 -9.03 3.72 -63.06
C ASP A 889 -7.77 4.58 -62.85
N ASN A 890 -7.73 5.50 -61.87
CA ASN A 890 -6.52 6.28 -61.56
C ASN A 890 -5.47 5.56 -60.68
N GLU A 891 -5.85 4.54 -59.89
CA GLU A 891 -4.91 3.83 -58.99
C GLU A 891 -4.09 2.74 -59.70
N LYS A 892 -4.51 2.26 -60.87
CA LYS A 892 -3.88 1.10 -61.53
C LYS A 892 -2.48 1.43 -62.09
N ALA A 893 -2.31 2.62 -62.66
CA ALA A 893 -1.03 3.07 -63.24
C ALA A 893 0.03 3.42 -62.18
N GLN A 894 -0.37 3.98 -61.03
CA GLN A 894 0.55 4.26 -59.91
C GLN A 894 0.99 2.96 -59.22
N ARG A 895 0.06 1.99 -59.07
CA ARG A 895 0.31 0.69 -58.45
C ARG A 895 1.28 -0.16 -59.28
N GLU A 896 1.18 -0.13 -60.62
CA GLU A 896 2.14 -0.79 -61.50
C GLU A 896 3.57 -0.22 -61.36
N ARG A 897 3.71 1.09 -61.22
CA ARG A 897 5.01 1.75 -61.05
C ARG A 897 5.65 1.43 -59.69
N VAL A 898 4.84 1.36 -58.63
CA VAL A 898 5.33 0.92 -57.30
C VAL A 898 5.70 -0.56 -57.29
N LEU A 899 4.95 -1.42 -57.99
CA LEU A 899 5.29 -2.85 -58.13
C LEU A 899 6.64 -3.05 -58.86
N GLU A 900 6.96 -2.22 -59.84
CA GLU A 900 8.25 -2.25 -60.52
C GLU A 900 9.41 -1.89 -59.58
N PHE A 901 9.27 -0.82 -58.78
CA PHE A 901 10.27 -0.45 -57.77
C PHE A 901 10.43 -1.52 -56.68
N LEU A 902 9.34 -2.16 -56.25
CA LEU A 902 9.40 -3.28 -55.32
C LEU A 902 10.15 -4.48 -55.90
N ARG A 903 9.99 -4.76 -57.20
CA ARG A 903 10.71 -5.82 -57.92
C ARG A 903 12.21 -5.51 -57.98
N GLN A 904 12.57 -4.29 -58.37
CA GLN A 904 13.96 -3.82 -58.44
C GLN A 904 14.63 -3.83 -57.06
N ALA A 905 13.94 -3.36 -56.02
CA ALA A 905 14.43 -3.40 -54.64
C ALA A 905 14.71 -4.85 -54.18
N LYS A 906 13.84 -5.80 -54.51
CA LYS A 906 14.01 -7.22 -54.16
C LYS A 906 15.20 -7.85 -54.89
N GLU A 907 15.38 -7.55 -56.17
CA GLU A 907 16.50 -8.04 -56.98
C GLU A 907 17.85 -7.53 -56.45
N ARG A 908 17.96 -6.23 -56.18
CA ARG A 908 19.18 -5.62 -55.60
C ARG A 908 19.48 -6.13 -54.19
N ALA A 909 18.44 -6.30 -53.36
CA ALA A 909 18.59 -6.89 -52.04
C ALA A 909 19.09 -8.35 -52.07
N ASN A 910 18.71 -9.14 -53.07
CA ASN A 910 19.21 -10.50 -53.28
C ASN A 910 20.67 -10.50 -53.77
N ASN A 911 21.06 -9.51 -54.55
CA ASN A 911 22.44 -9.29 -55.00
C ASN A 911 23.35 -8.65 -53.94
N LYS A 912 22.88 -8.54 -52.68
CA LYS A 912 23.56 -7.91 -51.52
C LYS A 912 23.81 -6.40 -51.66
N ASP A 913 23.21 -5.72 -52.64
CA ASP A 913 23.25 -4.26 -52.72
C ASP A 913 22.08 -3.63 -51.96
N ILE A 914 22.28 -3.46 -50.65
CA ILE A 914 21.24 -2.99 -49.73
C ILE A 914 20.97 -1.48 -49.88
N LYS A 915 21.96 -0.69 -50.31
CA LYS A 915 21.81 0.77 -50.43
C LYS A 915 20.95 1.12 -51.63
N GLU A 916 21.20 0.48 -52.77
CA GLU A 916 20.40 0.66 -53.98
C GLU A 916 18.97 0.10 -53.79
N ALA A 917 18.83 -1.01 -53.06
CA ALA A 917 17.51 -1.53 -52.69
C ALA A 917 16.70 -0.55 -51.83
N LEU A 918 17.34 0.23 -50.95
CA LEU A 918 16.66 1.24 -50.13
C LEU A 918 16.21 2.44 -50.97
N SER A 919 16.99 2.90 -51.96
CA SER A 919 16.57 4.04 -52.79
C SER A 919 15.32 3.72 -53.60
N PHE A 920 15.22 2.49 -54.15
CA PHE A 920 14.00 2.05 -54.84
C PHE A 920 12.79 1.96 -53.90
N LEU A 921 12.97 1.61 -52.63
CA LEU A 921 11.88 1.64 -51.65
C LEU A 921 11.49 3.07 -51.26
N GLU A 922 12.45 4.00 -51.18
CA GLU A 922 12.18 5.42 -50.91
C GLU A 922 11.41 6.05 -52.08
N GLU A 923 11.78 5.73 -53.33
CA GLU A 923 11.03 6.13 -54.53
C GLU A 923 9.61 5.56 -54.55
N ALA A 924 9.44 4.30 -54.14
CA ALA A 924 8.12 3.69 -53.99
C ALA A 924 7.26 4.37 -52.89
N ASP A 925 7.85 4.72 -51.75
CA ASP A 925 7.17 5.37 -50.63
C ASP A 925 6.76 6.82 -50.92
N MET A 926 7.54 7.52 -51.76
CA MET A 926 7.20 8.86 -52.25
C MET A 926 6.01 8.86 -53.22
N ILE A 927 5.79 7.76 -53.93
CA ILE A 927 4.66 7.62 -54.88
C ILE A 927 3.37 7.32 -54.14
N ASP A 928 3.37 6.32 -53.26
CA ASP A 928 2.24 6.06 -52.37
C ASP A 928 2.72 5.41 -51.06
N SER A 929 2.71 6.20 -49.99
CA SER A 929 3.13 5.79 -48.65
C SER A 929 2.17 4.84 -47.96
N ARG A 930 0.98 4.61 -48.54
CA ARG A 930 -0.07 3.74 -47.98
C ARG A 930 0.07 2.29 -48.43
N ILE A 931 1.05 1.95 -49.26
CA ILE A 931 1.28 0.58 -49.74
C ILE A 931 2.02 -0.24 -48.66
N PRO A 932 1.37 -1.24 -48.02
CA PRO A 932 1.97 -1.99 -46.92
C PRO A 932 3.24 -2.75 -47.35
N GLU A 933 3.30 -3.26 -48.58
CA GLU A 933 4.40 -4.04 -49.10
C GLU A 933 5.72 -3.25 -49.11
N VAL A 934 5.67 -1.94 -49.35
CA VAL A 934 6.85 -1.05 -49.30
C VAL A 934 7.40 -0.99 -47.88
N LYS A 935 6.54 -0.68 -46.90
CA LYS A 935 6.89 -0.62 -45.48
C LYS A 935 7.40 -1.98 -44.96
N LYS A 936 6.79 -3.10 -45.36
CA LYS A 936 7.25 -4.46 -45.00
C LYS A 936 8.66 -4.75 -45.51
N ASN A 937 9.00 -4.29 -46.72
CA ASN A 937 10.36 -4.46 -47.25
C ASN A 937 11.37 -3.56 -46.54
N PHE A 938 11.02 -2.33 -46.16
CA PHE A 938 11.86 -1.50 -45.28
C PHE A 938 12.16 -2.20 -43.96
N VAL A 939 11.14 -2.75 -43.29
CA VAL A 939 11.33 -3.52 -42.05
C VAL A 939 12.32 -4.67 -42.28
N ARG A 940 12.14 -5.47 -43.34
CA ARG A 940 13.04 -6.59 -43.66
C ARG A 940 14.48 -6.14 -43.89
N LEU A 941 14.71 -5.06 -44.63
CA LEU A 941 16.05 -4.55 -44.92
C LEU A 941 16.71 -3.95 -43.67
N PHE A 942 16.00 -3.12 -42.89
CA PHE A 942 16.56 -2.53 -41.67
C PHE A 942 16.88 -3.56 -40.60
N ILE A 943 16.09 -4.64 -40.49
CA ILE A 943 16.43 -5.79 -39.63
C ILE A 943 17.71 -6.48 -40.11
N LYS A 944 17.88 -6.72 -41.42
CA LYS A 944 19.12 -7.29 -41.99
C LYS A 944 20.34 -6.40 -41.72
N MET A 945 20.17 -5.08 -41.78
CA MET A 945 21.20 -4.09 -41.47
C MET A 945 21.47 -3.89 -39.97
N LYS A 946 20.69 -4.55 -39.09
CA LYS A 946 20.70 -4.33 -37.64
C LYS A 946 20.38 -2.88 -37.23
N ASN A 947 19.71 -2.11 -38.10
CA ASN A 947 19.21 -0.78 -37.78
C ASN A 947 17.82 -0.90 -37.13
N TYR A 948 17.82 -1.29 -35.86
CA TYR A 948 16.58 -1.56 -35.13
C TYR A 948 15.67 -0.34 -34.94
N PRO A 949 16.17 0.90 -34.66
CA PRO A 949 15.30 2.07 -34.53
C PRO A 949 14.47 2.36 -35.79
N LYS A 950 15.10 2.32 -36.98
CA LYS A 950 14.35 2.48 -38.25
C LYS A 950 13.41 1.31 -38.50
N ALA A 951 13.80 0.08 -38.17
CA ALA A 951 12.93 -1.08 -38.30
C ALA A 951 11.64 -0.96 -37.47
N VAL A 952 11.72 -0.38 -36.25
CA VAL A 952 10.54 -0.13 -35.40
C VAL A 952 9.61 0.90 -36.03
N LEU A 953 10.15 2.03 -36.50
CA LEU A 953 9.36 3.09 -37.13
C LEU A 953 8.57 2.57 -38.34
N TYR A 954 9.23 1.89 -39.27
CA TYR A 954 8.54 1.33 -40.45
C TYR A 954 7.62 0.16 -40.11
N ALA A 955 7.88 -0.56 -39.01
CA ALA A 955 6.98 -1.60 -38.53
C ALA A 955 5.71 -0.99 -37.90
N GLU A 956 5.81 0.14 -37.23
CA GLU A 956 4.66 0.92 -36.75
C GLU A 956 3.78 1.39 -37.90
N ASP A 957 4.40 2.04 -38.90
CA ASP A 957 3.68 2.48 -40.11
C ASP A 957 2.98 1.31 -40.80
N TYR A 958 3.68 0.18 -40.94
CA TYR A 958 3.10 -1.03 -41.51
C TYR A 958 1.90 -1.55 -40.69
N LEU A 959 2.03 -1.61 -39.37
CA LEU A 959 0.98 -2.12 -38.49
C LEU A 959 -0.23 -1.18 -38.38
N ASN A 960 -0.08 0.11 -38.72
CA ASN A 960 -1.22 1.02 -38.86
C ASN A 960 -2.04 0.70 -40.12
N LEU A 961 -1.37 0.26 -41.20
CA LEU A 961 -1.99 -0.11 -42.47
C LEU A 961 -2.52 -1.54 -42.48
N LYS A 962 -1.76 -2.50 -41.93
CA LYS A 962 -2.12 -3.92 -41.85
C LYS A 962 -1.97 -4.45 -40.42
N PRO A 963 -2.90 -4.07 -39.50
CA PRO A 963 -2.78 -4.41 -38.09
C PRO A 963 -2.78 -5.91 -37.77
N VAL A 964 -3.28 -6.76 -38.67
CA VAL A 964 -3.46 -8.22 -38.45
C VAL A 964 -2.14 -9.01 -38.55
N ASP A 965 -1.10 -8.48 -39.21
CA ASP A 965 0.14 -9.22 -39.47
C ASP A 965 0.91 -9.52 -38.17
N LYS A 966 0.81 -10.77 -37.73
CA LYS A 966 1.37 -11.28 -36.48
C LYS A 966 2.90 -11.38 -36.54
N GLU A 967 3.45 -11.69 -37.71
CA GLU A 967 4.90 -11.78 -37.90
C GLU A 967 5.56 -10.42 -37.72
N ILE A 968 4.97 -9.37 -38.31
CA ILE A 968 5.50 -8.02 -38.17
C ILE A 968 5.31 -7.50 -36.74
N LEU A 969 4.24 -7.89 -36.05
CA LEU A 969 4.05 -7.58 -34.64
C LEU A 969 5.18 -8.16 -33.75
N TYR A 970 5.58 -9.42 -34.01
CA TYR A 970 6.76 -10.02 -33.37
C TYR A 970 8.05 -9.27 -33.73
N VAL A 971 8.26 -8.99 -35.02
CA VAL A 971 9.46 -8.29 -35.50
C VAL A 971 9.58 -6.90 -34.87
N ALA A 972 8.46 -6.16 -34.75
CA ALA A 972 8.40 -4.87 -34.09
C ALA A 972 8.80 -4.96 -32.61
N SER A 973 8.24 -5.93 -31.87
CA SER A 973 8.58 -6.20 -30.46
C SER A 973 10.07 -6.56 -30.30
N PHE A 974 10.58 -7.42 -31.18
CA PHE A 974 11.98 -7.83 -31.18
C PHE A 974 12.93 -6.67 -31.48
N ALA A 975 12.61 -5.88 -32.51
CA ALA A 975 13.39 -4.72 -32.92
C ALA A 975 13.41 -3.64 -31.84
N ALA A 976 12.26 -3.33 -31.24
CA ALA A 976 12.15 -2.34 -30.17
C ALA A 976 13.02 -2.72 -28.96
N ARG A 977 13.01 -3.99 -28.56
CA ARG A 977 13.89 -4.48 -27.49
C ARG A 977 15.36 -4.31 -27.84
N LYS A 978 15.75 -4.62 -29.08
CA LYS A 978 17.13 -4.46 -29.56
C LYS A 978 17.54 -2.99 -29.72
N ALA A 979 16.60 -2.09 -29.97
CA ALA A 979 16.80 -0.65 -29.99
C ALA A 979 16.88 -0.02 -28.59
N GLY A 980 16.50 -0.76 -27.53
CA GLY A 980 16.46 -0.27 -26.15
C GLY A 980 15.12 0.37 -25.74
N ASP A 981 14.15 0.45 -26.65
CA ASP A 981 12.79 0.92 -26.34
C ASP A 981 11.97 -0.22 -25.75
N LEU A 982 12.17 -0.43 -24.44
CA LEU A 982 11.50 -1.51 -23.70
C LEU A 982 9.99 -1.31 -23.59
N GLY A 983 9.51 -0.07 -23.63
CA GLY A 983 8.08 0.26 -23.58
C GLY A 983 7.35 -0.23 -24.82
N LYS A 984 7.85 0.14 -26.01
CA LYS A 984 7.31 -0.36 -27.28
C LYS A 984 7.48 -1.86 -27.44
N ALA A 985 8.62 -2.40 -27.00
CA ALA A 985 8.85 -3.85 -27.01
C ALA A 985 7.80 -4.62 -26.21
N GLN A 986 7.48 -4.13 -25.01
CA GLN A 986 6.43 -4.68 -24.16
C GLN A 986 5.05 -4.52 -24.82
N ASP A 987 4.76 -3.37 -25.43
CA ASP A 987 3.46 -3.12 -26.07
C ASP A 987 3.18 -4.07 -27.23
N PHE A 988 4.07 -4.13 -28.23
CA PHE A 988 3.91 -5.04 -29.38
C PHE A 988 3.92 -6.50 -28.96
N GLY A 989 4.78 -6.86 -27.99
CA GLY A 989 4.87 -8.23 -27.50
C GLY A 989 3.58 -8.66 -26.80
N GLU A 990 3.00 -7.81 -25.97
CA GLU A 990 1.73 -8.10 -25.29
C GLU A 990 0.56 -8.13 -26.27
N ARG A 991 0.53 -7.26 -27.29
CA ARG A 991 -0.48 -7.32 -28.36
C ARG A 991 -0.45 -8.67 -29.07
N LEU A 992 0.75 -9.16 -29.41
CA LEU A 992 0.91 -10.48 -30.03
C LEU A 992 0.53 -11.59 -29.06
N TYR A 993 0.91 -11.49 -27.79
CA TYR A 993 0.54 -12.48 -26.77
C TYR A 993 -0.98 -12.58 -26.56
N LEU A 994 -1.71 -11.46 -26.69
CA LEU A 994 -3.17 -11.46 -26.64
C LEU A 994 -3.82 -12.05 -27.89
N ARG A 995 -3.11 -12.20 -29.02
CA ARG A 995 -3.64 -12.81 -30.24
C ARG A 995 -3.24 -14.27 -30.39
N GLU A 996 -1.98 -14.57 -30.05
CA GLU A 996 -1.38 -15.91 -30.08
C GLU A 996 -0.59 -16.15 -28.79
N PRO A 997 -1.28 -16.63 -27.72
CA PRO A 997 -0.65 -16.91 -26.43
C PRO A 997 0.46 -17.96 -26.51
N GLU A 998 0.45 -18.82 -27.52
CA GLU A 998 1.38 -19.93 -27.73
C GLU A 998 2.53 -19.59 -28.69
N HIS A 999 2.68 -18.33 -29.10
CA HIS A 999 3.76 -17.93 -30.00
C HIS A 999 5.12 -17.94 -29.27
N LEU A 1000 5.82 -19.08 -29.34
CA LEU A 1000 7.06 -19.36 -28.60
C LEU A 1000 8.10 -18.23 -28.66
N LYS A 1001 8.43 -17.75 -29.87
CA LYS A 1001 9.44 -16.68 -30.04
C LYS A 1001 9.05 -15.39 -29.31
N ASN A 1002 7.75 -15.09 -29.23
CA ASN A 1002 7.23 -13.89 -28.57
C ASN A 1002 7.28 -14.04 -27.05
N LEU A 1003 6.95 -15.23 -26.53
CA LEU A 1003 7.08 -15.53 -25.10
C LEU A 1003 8.53 -15.36 -24.62
N ILE A 1004 9.49 -15.88 -25.39
CA ILE A 1004 10.93 -15.69 -25.12
C ILE A 1004 11.28 -14.20 -25.15
N ASN A 1005 10.84 -13.47 -26.17
CA ASN A 1005 11.12 -12.04 -26.30
C ASN A 1005 10.51 -11.23 -25.13
N LEU A 1006 9.27 -11.51 -24.74
CA LEU A 1006 8.59 -10.90 -23.60
C LEU A 1006 9.26 -11.23 -22.27
N ALA A 1007 9.68 -12.48 -22.04
CA ALA A 1007 10.43 -12.85 -20.85
C ALA A 1007 11.72 -12.01 -20.72
N GLN A 1008 12.47 -11.87 -21.82
CA GLN A 1008 13.66 -11.02 -21.87
C GLN A 1008 13.35 -9.53 -21.65
N THR A 1009 12.27 -9.01 -22.26
CA THR A 1009 11.82 -7.63 -22.06
C THR A 1009 11.42 -7.38 -20.59
N TYR A 1010 10.72 -8.32 -19.96
CA TYR A 1010 10.30 -8.19 -18.56
C TYR A 1010 11.46 -8.29 -17.57
N VAL A 1011 12.46 -9.12 -17.84
CA VAL A 1011 13.71 -9.12 -17.07
C VAL A 1011 14.39 -7.75 -17.15
N ALA A 1012 14.47 -7.16 -18.36
CA ALA A 1012 15.06 -5.83 -18.55
C ALA A 1012 14.26 -4.71 -17.85
N LEU A 1013 12.94 -4.82 -17.83
CA LEU A 1013 12.02 -3.92 -17.09
C LEU A 1013 11.97 -4.21 -15.57
N LYS A 1014 12.71 -5.20 -15.07
CA LYS A 1014 12.70 -5.66 -13.67
C LYS A 1014 11.33 -6.15 -13.17
N ASN A 1015 10.45 -6.59 -14.08
CA ASN A 1015 9.18 -7.21 -13.73
C ASN A 1015 9.34 -8.74 -13.69
N TYR A 1016 9.99 -9.23 -12.64
CA TYR A 1016 10.39 -10.64 -12.53
C TYR A 1016 9.21 -11.61 -12.47
N GLN A 1017 8.08 -11.19 -11.90
CA GLN A 1017 6.88 -12.03 -11.80
C GLN A 1017 6.28 -12.30 -13.19
N ARG A 1018 6.13 -11.26 -14.03
CA ARG A 1018 5.68 -11.47 -15.42
C ARG A 1018 6.73 -12.20 -16.24
N ALA A 1019 8.02 -11.92 -16.04
CA ALA A 1019 9.08 -12.65 -16.71
C ALA A 1019 8.98 -14.15 -16.44
N LEU A 1020 8.82 -14.55 -15.17
CA LEU A 1020 8.64 -15.94 -14.77
C LEU A 1020 7.40 -16.57 -15.43
N LYS A 1021 6.26 -15.86 -15.46
CA LYS A 1021 5.04 -16.35 -16.11
C LYS A 1021 5.25 -16.62 -17.61
N MET A 1022 5.93 -15.71 -18.31
CA MET A 1022 6.25 -15.91 -19.73
C MET A 1022 7.25 -17.05 -19.94
N THR A 1023 8.26 -17.16 -19.07
CA THR A 1023 9.25 -18.26 -19.07
C THR A 1023 8.57 -19.62 -18.87
N VAL A 1024 7.68 -19.75 -17.89
CA VAL A 1024 6.93 -20.99 -17.63
C VAL A 1024 6.04 -21.33 -18.83
N ALA A 1025 5.31 -20.36 -19.37
CA ALA A 1025 4.49 -20.59 -20.57
C ALA A 1025 5.33 -21.04 -21.77
N ALA A 1026 6.54 -20.53 -21.93
CA ALA A 1026 7.44 -20.92 -23.01
C ALA A 1026 8.04 -22.33 -22.78
N LEU A 1027 8.37 -22.70 -21.54
CA LEU A 1027 8.86 -24.04 -21.17
C LEU A 1027 7.83 -25.13 -21.41
N ILE A 1028 6.53 -24.84 -21.25
CA ILE A 1028 5.46 -25.80 -21.56
C ILE A 1028 5.46 -26.16 -23.06
N LEU A 1029 5.79 -25.20 -23.93
CA LEU A 1029 5.81 -25.39 -25.37
C LEU A 1029 7.12 -26.01 -25.88
N ASP A 1030 8.26 -25.61 -25.30
CA ASP A 1030 9.59 -26.11 -25.64
C ASP A 1030 10.47 -26.24 -24.39
N PRO A 1031 10.43 -27.39 -23.70
CA PRO A 1031 11.14 -27.63 -22.45
C PRO A 1031 12.68 -27.58 -22.58
N GLU A 1032 13.22 -27.91 -23.76
CA GLU A 1032 14.66 -28.07 -24.02
C GLU A 1032 15.33 -26.78 -24.53
N ASN A 1033 14.58 -25.68 -24.62
CA ASN A 1033 15.10 -24.44 -25.19
C ASN A 1033 16.19 -23.80 -24.29
N GLU A 1034 17.44 -23.81 -24.76
CA GLU A 1034 18.58 -23.26 -24.01
C GLU A 1034 18.40 -21.80 -23.56
N ILE A 1035 17.73 -20.97 -24.37
CA ILE A 1035 17.52 -19.55 -24.06
C ILE A 1035 16.57 -19.42 -22.87
N ILE A 1036 15.51 -20.23 -22.83
CA ILE A 1036 14.49 -20.21 -21.79
C ILE A 1036 15.07 -20.73 -20.47
N LEU A 1037 15.85 -21.81 -20.51
CA LEU A 1037 16.53 -22.37 -19.35
C LEU A 1037 17.49 -21.35 -18.71
N LYS A 1038 18.29 -20.64 -19.52
CA LYS A 1038 19.16 -19.54 -19.05
C LYS A 1038 18.36 -18.42 -18.37
N ILE A 1039 17.21 -18.03 -18.94
CA ILE A 1039 16.34 -16.99 -18.33
C ILE A 1039 15.77 -17.48 -17.00
N ARG A 1040 15.32 -18.74 -16.92
CA ARG A 1040 14.81 -19.36 -15.69
C ARG A 1040 15.88 -19.35 -14.60
N ASP A 1041 17.10 -19.75 -14.91
CA ASP A 1041 18.19 -19.82 -13.93
C ASP A 1041 18.56 -18.42 -13.40
N VAL A 1042 18.56 -17.40 -14.28
CA VAL A 1042 18.72 -15.99 -13.87
C VAL A 1042 17.58 -15.54 -12.96
N LEU A 1043 16.33 -15.87 -13.29
CA LEU A 1043 15.17 -15.53 -12.47
C LEU A 1043 15.20 -16.25 -11.11
N ASN A 1044 15.63 -17.50 -11.05
CA ASN A 1044 15.79 -18.27 -9.82
C ASN A 1044 16.90 -17.69 -8.93
N GLY A 1045 18.04 -17.29 -9.52
CA GLY A 1045 19.12 -16.61 -8.82
C GLY A 1045 18.71 -15.25 -8.23
N LEU A 1046 17.78 -14.54 -8.88
CA LEU A 1046 17.21 -13.28 -8.40
C LEU A 1046 16.09 -13.50 -7.35
N SER A 1047 15.33 -14.59 -7.48
CA SER A 1047 14.26 -15.00 -6.55
C SER A 1047 14.79 -15.45 -5.18
N GLY A 1048 16.06 -15.82 -5.08
CA GLY A 1048 16.75 -16.08 -3.80
C GLY A 1048 16.74 -14.91 -2.80
N LYS A 1049 16.31 -13.71 -3.20
CA LYS A 1049 16.07 -12.56 -2.31
C LYS A 1049 14.60 -12.29 -1.96
N HIS A 1050 13.62 -12.90 -2.63
CA HIS A 1050 12.19 -12.75 -2.33
C HIS A 1050 11.44 -14.09 -2.52
N LYS A 1051 11.22 -14.81 -1.40
CA LYS A 1051 10.35 -15.99 -1.35
C LYS A 1051 8.94 -15.64 -1.82
N VAL A 1052 8.45 -16.33 -2.84
CA VAL A 1052 7.03 -16.59 -3.05
C VAL A 1052 6.85 -18.09 -3.21
N GLU A 1053 5.89 -18.61 -2.45
CA GLU A 1053 5.50 -20.02 -2.34
C GLU A 1053 5.09 -20.60 -3.71
N ASP A 1054 5.69 -21.73 -4.07
CA ASP A 1054 5.12 -22.66 -5.03
C ASP A 1054 3.77 -23.14 -4.50
N ARG A 1055 2.72 -22.92 -5.28
CA ARG A 1055 1.52 -23.75 -5.25
C ARG A 1055 1.33 -24.32 -6.64
N GLU A 1056 1.62 -25.61 -6.74
CA GLU A 1056 0.95 -26.49 -7.70
C GLU A 1056 -0.56 -26.39 -7.46
N ASN A 1057 -1.26 -25.88 -8.47
CA ASN A 1057 -2.61 -26.26 -8.90
C ASN A 1057 -2.88 -25.58 -10.24
#